data_AF-A0A819LRK9-F1
#
_entry.id   AF-A0A819LRK9-F1
#
_cell.length_a   1.000
_cell.length_b   1.000
_cell.length_c   1.000
_cell.angle_alpha   90.00
_cell.angle_beta   90.00
_cell.angle_gamma   90.00
#
_symmetry.space_group_name_H-M   'P 1'
#
loop_
_entity.id
_entity.type
_entity.pdbx_description
1 polymer ?
#
loop_
_entity_poly.entity_id
_entity_poly.type
_entity_poly.pdbx_seq_one_letter_code
_entity_poly.pdbx_strand_id
1 'polypeptide(L)'
;MIKLLSKTLLELNIFQASDFGSSIDRLTAKQYGRWATRLCILLFLSSLVILIFYTIIRPHNVTKTFDQPLFSSYERLQQIYKNELKCSCSQIASTYNKFVEIIPKLHPICSSEFISKEWYMGIIDGLAPNFSIYSKNDYRRFLSSHLYYLQGLCKISKDSVDNAINEFLTSLLVTVELLPKEDFHHRIKILIEQKKSNVPILFSRFLSMIQIFNHVNGFMTTYGTNFQYVSLKSYDVASYAHTVAMIYDDNCSCGLSSNCTTQAIFIENLTIISIVGLKMGCLPSESFHLSTLECFFNESCLNLIHKYTNYRNDSTPLSTNLTYFSLNSTINELIDHAFTEQWLTNINYSLYYDQCFPSICSYTYNEKFNILYLITLFLSLQGGLTLVLTWICPKLIRYASKIYHYYRRRRQRTSVYPDNSLSISSNDFNTQNTNDNADIQTERQNRTSEQRIISPIRRYSKRILIISLLIIIIIIFSIYYARNVSLEKRTTDRNLHTTSSTTTMMTISFNTTEPLCQNKFQQISINITCFESYYHNFKIATGDFNNDNRVDLVYSCKSDQNEGILVLLINENGTFHNSTILLLSTFHLIDFIYVVDFNNDNRSDVFLKYGTEFIVLLSNDNGTFQLLPVLSGEYIDDIFKVYIADFNNDKQFDVLFTQNSRLKENPIVLLGTGIGTFQEPIVSSSTGFSQEMGDIVVYDLDNDNILDIVISFELNMNVGVMYGYGYGNGSFSLQTLLFKHHIINPGTLYIANINNDQYIDITIYDYDLKHVYVLFGSANRTFDLQKRFFLTITSSIYVLFIDDFNNDNQSDIAFLYSFDGTECKIYHYHNNSFMRNEKTHFESIQQLDELSPIVYDINNDNYLDIILCNNKPTEIYVLFGYGNDRFYSHKVYSDETRFLACKLVVDDFNNDNFQDIVNVNYKTNFINIFLYKHECSID
;
A
#
# COMPACT_ATOMS: atom_id res chain seq x y z
N MET A 1 -62.25 -48.94 -0.06
CA MET A 1 -61.59 -47.83 0.67
C MET A 1 -61.26 -46.64 -0.24
N ILE A 2 -60.46 -46.81 -1.31
CA ILE A 2 -60.06 -45.71 -2.24
C ILE A 2 -61.25 -44.99 -2.89
N LYS A 3 -62.31 -45.70 -3.30
CA LYS A 3 -63.54 -45.07 -3.83
C LYS A 3 -64.28 -44.21 -2.79
N LEU A 4 -64.28 -44.63 -1.52
CA LEU A 4 -64.89 -43.89 -0.41
C LEU A 4 -64.08 -42.63 -0.09
N LEU A 5 -62.75 -42.77 -0.05
CA LEU A 5 -61.78 -41.68 0.15
C LEU A 5 -61.83 -40.64 -0.98
N SER A 6 -61.98 -41.07 -2.23
CA SER A 6 -62.13 -40.12 -3.35
C SER A 6 -63.44 -39.35 -3.26
N LYS A 7 -64.50 -39.98 -2.75
CA LYS A 7 -65.82 -39.36 -2.62
C LYS A 7 -65.83 -38.32 -1.49
N THR A 8 -65.20 -38.64 -0.36
CA THR A 8 -65.02 -37.70 0.76
C THR A 8 -64.08 -36.54 0.39
N LEU A 9 -62.99 -36.77 -0.34
CA LEU A 9 -62.12 -35.71 -0.87
C LEU A 9 -62.82 -34.81 -1.91
N LEU A 10 -63.74 -35.37 -2.71
CA LEU A 10 -64.48 -34.60 -3.71
C LEU A 10 -65.55 -33.70 -3.09
N GLU A 11 -66.09 -34.09 -1.94
CA GLU A 11 -67.11 -33.35 -1.18
C GLU A 11 -66.53 -32.45 -0.08
N LEU A 12 -65.26 -32.64 0.27
CA LEU A 12 -64.53 -31.90 1.29
C LEU A 12 -64.60 -30.39 1.04
N ASN A 13 -65.01 -29.66 2.07
CA ASN A 13 -65.01 -28.21 2.08
C ASN A 13 -64.51 -27.73 3.44
N ILE A 14 -63.30 -27.17 3.46
CA ILE A 14 -62.65 -26.63 4.68
C ILE A 14 -63.13 -25.21 4.97
N PHE A 15 -63.73 -24.52 3.99
CA PHE A 15 -64.08 -23.11 4.06
C PHE A 15 -65.57 -22.88 4.28
N GLN A 16 -65.91 -21.95 5.17
CA GLN A 16 -67.28 -21.55 5.47
C GLN A 16 -67.75 -20.45 4.50
N ALA A 17 -69.06 -20.22 4.46
CA ALA A 17 -69.63 -19.20 3.57
C ALA A 17 -69.16 -17.77 3.91
N SER A 18 -68.83 -17.51 5.19
CA SER A 18 -68.23 -16.26 5.68
C SER A 18 -66.92 -15.90 4.98
N ASP A 19 -66.13 -16.89 4.59
CA ASP A 19 -64.76 -16.72 4.09
C ASP A 19 -64.73 -16.11 2.67
N PHE A 20 -65.89 -16.08 1.99
CA PHE A 20 -66.05 -15.53 0.65
C PHE A 20 -66.76 -14.16 0.62
N GLY A 21 -67.23 -13.65 1.77
CA GLY A 21 -67.92 -12.37 1.94
C GLY A 21 -69.45 -12.46 1.93
N SER A 22 -70.11 -11.48 2.57
CA SER A 22 -71.56 -11.48 2.87
C SER A 22 -72.51 -11.36 1.67
N SER A 23 -71.99 -11.09 0.47
CA SER A 23 -72.78 -10.79 -0.73
C SER A 23 -72.97 -11.98 -1.67
N ILE A 24 -72.72 -13.22 -1.23
CA ILE A 24 -72.68 -14.42 -2.07
C ILE A 24 -73.72 -15.44 -1.59
N ASP A 25 -74.50 -15.98 -2.52
CA ASP A 25 -75.53 -16.97 -2.23
C ASP A 25 -74.93 -18.29 -1.71
N ARG A 26 -75.68 -19.00 -0.85
CA ARG A 26 -75.22 -20.15 -0.06
C ARG A 26 -74.79 -21.33 -0.92
N LEU A 27 -75.42 -21.50 -2.09
CA LEU A 27 -75.07 -22.53 -3.08
C LEU A 27 -73.76 -22.21 -3.80
N THR A 28 -73.53 -20.94 -4.16
CA THR A 28 -72.28 -20.47 -4.78
C THR A 28 -71.10 -20.51 -3.81
N ALA A 29 -71.32 -20.16 -2.54
CA ALA A 29 -70.29 -20.26 -1.50
C ALA A 29 -69.82 -21.72 -1.29
N LYS A 30 -70.74 -22.69 -1.34
CA LYS A 30 -70.41 -24.12 -1.24
C LYS A 30 -69.55 -24.62 -2.43
N GLN A 31 -69.76 -24.06 -3.63
CA GLN A 31 -68.91 -24.39 -4.78
C GLN A 31 -67.52 -23.75 -4.69
N TYR A 32 -67.43 -22.49 -4.25
CA TYR A 32 -66.14 -21.81 -4.05
C TYR A 32 -65.32 -22.45 -2.93
N GLY A 33 -65.97 -22.87 -1.84
CA GLY A 33 -65.33 -23.62 -0.76
C GLY A 33 -64.67 -24.92 -1.23
N ARG A 34 -65.35 -25.69 -2.08
CA ARG A 34 -64.80 -26.92 -2.67
C ARG A 34 -63.62 -26.65 -3.60
N TRP A 35 -63.64 -25.56 -4.36
CA TRP A 35 -62.51 -25.15 -5.21
C TRP A 35 -61.33 -24.67 -4.35
N ALA A 36 -61.59 -23.94 -3.27
CA ALA A 36 -60.55 -23.40 -2.37
C ALA A 36 -59.84 -24.51 -1.61
N THR A 37 -60.60 -25.49 -1.17
CA THR A 37 -60.08 -26.70 -0.51
C THR A 37 -59.11 -27.46 -1.42
N ARG A 38 -59.43 -27.58 -2.72
CA ARG A 38 -58.56 -28.28 -3.69
C ARG A 38 -57.30 -27.49 -4.01
N LEU A 39 -57.42 -26.17 -4.16
CA LEU A 39 -56.27 -25.29 -4.39
C LEU A 39 -55.31 -25.33 -3.19
N CYS A 40 -55.85 -25.30 -1.97
CA CYS A 40 -55.08 -25.37 -0.73
C CYS A 40 -54.29 -26.68 -0.61
N ILE A 41 -54.93 -27.82 -0.89
CA ILE A 41 -54.26 -29.14 -0.84
C ILE A 41 -53.14 -29.24 -1.90
N LEU A 42 -53.38 -28.73 -3.12
CA LEU A 42 -52.40 -28.78 -4.20
C LEU A 42 -51.18 -27.92 -3.89
N LEU A 43 -51.39 -26.69 -3.42
CA LEU A 43 -50.30 -25.79 -3.04
C LEU A 43 -49.48 -26.36 -1.88
N PHE A 44 -50.14 -26.91 -0.86
CA PHE A 44 -49.46 -27.55 0.29
C PHE A 44 -48.56 -28.72 -0.12
N LEU A 45 -49.04 -29.61 -1.01
CA LEU A 45 -48.24 -30.72 -1.51
C LEU A 45 -47.06 -30.25 -2.37
N SER A 46 -47.26 -29.21 -3.20
CA SER A 46 -46.19 -28.69 -4.06
C SER A 46 -45.05 -28.05 -3.27
N SER A 47 -45.35 -27.28 -2.22
CA SER A 47 -44.33 -26.68 -1.35
C SER A 47 -43.54 -27.72 -0.57
N LEU A 48 -44.20 -28.80 -0.15
CA LEU A 48 -43.55 -29.89 0.60
C LEU A 48 -42.50 -30.60 -0.25
N VAL A 49 -42.79 -30.84 -1.54
CA VAL A 49 -41.84 -31.43 -2.49
C VAL A 49 -40.63 -30.50 -2.71
N ILE A 50 -40.85 -29.19 -2.85
CA ILE A 50 -39.76 -28.22 -3.06
C ILE A 50 -38.79 -28.20 -1.86
N LEU A 51 -39.29 -28.24 -0.63
CA LEU A 51 -38.49 -28.27 0.59
C LEU A 51 -37.63 -29.53 0.74
N ILE A 52 -38.16 -30.70 0.35
CA ILE A 52 -37.39 -31.96 0.34
C ILE A 52 -36.21 -31.85 -0.65
N PHE A 53 -36.45 -31.32 -1.85
CA PHE A 53 -35.40 -31.19 -2.85
C PHE A 53 -34.33 -30.16 -2.44
N TYR A 54 -34.74 -29.05 -1.84
CA TYR A 54 -33.79 -28.03 -1.35
C TYR A 54 -32.86 -28.57 -0.27
N THR A 55 -33.38 -29.37 0.66
CA THR A 55 -32.57 -29.93 1.77
C THR A 55 -31.60 -31.02 1.32
N ILE A 56 -31.94 -31.81 0.29
CA ILE A 56 -31.04 -32.83 -0.28
C ILE A 56 -29.78 -32.21 -0.95
N ILE A 57 -29.88 -30.97 -1.43
CA ILE A 57 -28.82 -30.33 -2.23
C ILE A 57 -27.74 -29.67 -1.35
N ARG A 58 -28.01 -29.41 -0.06
CA ARG A 58 -27.07 -28.70 0.82
C ARG A 58 -26.14 -29.67 1.57
N PRO A 59 -24.80 -29.57 1.42
CA PRO A 59 -23.87 -30.39 2.20
C PRO A 59 -23.89 -30.00 3.69
N HIS A 60 -23.69 -31.00 4.56
CA HIS A 60 -23.58 -30.83 6.01
C HIS A 60 -22.15 -31.15 6.45
N ASN A 61 -21.50 -30.18 7.08
CA ASN A 61 -20.15 -30.31 7.59
C ASN A 61 -20.21 -30.70 9.07
N VAL A 62 -19.45 -31.71 9.46
CA VAL A 62 -19.31 -32.15 10.85
C VAL A 62 -17.86 -31.98 11.30
N THR A 63 -17.68 -31.28 12.40
CA THR A 63 -16.37 -31.07 13.03
C THR A 63 -16.21 -32.06 14.18
N LYS A 64 -15.11 -32.81 14.20
CA LYS A 64 -14.70 -33.67 15.32
C LYS A 64 -13.52 -33.04 16.05
N THR A 65 -13.58 -33.05 17.38
CA THR A 65 -12.53 -32.53 18.26
C THR A 65 -11.91 -33.65 19.10
N PHE A 66 -10.64 -33.50 19.45
CA PHE A 66 -9.92 -34.39 20.36
C PHE A 66 -8.81 -33.63 21.09
N ASP A 67 -8.53 -34.06 22.32
CA ASP A 67 -7.63 -33.37 23.24
C ASP A 67 -6.26 -34.06 23.30
N GLN A 68 -5.19 -33.26 23.37
CA GLN A 68 -3.80 -33.67 23.59
C GLN A 68 -3.36 -34.93 22.82
N PRO A 69 -3.28 -34.88 21.47
CA PRO A 69 -2.89 -36.04 20.69
C PRO A 69 -1.42 -36.43 20.88
N LEU A 70 -1.18 -37.75 20.85
CA LEU A 70 0.16 -38.31 20.64
C LEU A 70 0.65 -37.96 19.22
N PHE A 71 1.96 -37.69 19.07
CA PHE A 71 2.58 -37.32 17.79
C PHE A 71 2.26 -38.32 16.65
N SER A 72 2.28 -39.62 16.94
CA SER A 72 1.97 -40.67 15.95
C SER A 72 0.50 -40.66 15.50
N SER A 73 -0.43 -40.31 16.39
CA SER A 73 -1.85 -40.15 16.06
C SER A 73 -2.09 -38.91 15.21
N TYR A 74 -1.40 -37.80 15.54
CA TYR A 74 -1.44 -36.58 14.74
C TYR A 74 -0.89 -36.81 13.33
N GLU A 75 0.29 -37.42 13.19
CA GLU A 75 0.93 -37.64 11.89
C GLU A 75 0.04 -38.48 10.95
N ARG A 76 -0.64 -39.49 11.49
CA ARG A 76 -1.63 -40.28 10.73
C ARG A 76 -2.83 -39.45 10.27
N LEU A 77 -3.37 -38.57 11.13
CA LEU A 77 -4.52 -37.73 10.78
C LEU A 77 -4.14 -36.63 9.79
N GLN A 78 -2.93 -36.07 9.91
CA GLN A 78 -2.40 -35.06 8.98
C GLN A 78 -2.27 -35.62 7.56
N GLN A 79 -1.90 -36.90 7.41
CA GLN A 79 -1.86 -37.56 6.09
C GLN A 79 -3.24 -37.70 5.44
N ILE A 80 -4.30 -37.85 6.24
CA ILE A 80 -5.66 -38.10 5.74
C ILE A 80 -6.40 -36.78 5.47
N TYR A 81 -6.31 -35.83 6.39
CA TYR A 81 -7.14 -34.61 6.39
C TYR A 81 -6.37 -33.35 6.01
N LYS A 82 -5.03 -33.40 5.90
CA LYS A 82 -4.15 -32.31 5.47
C LYS A 82 -4.55 -30.95 6.07
N ASN A 83 -5.10 -30.04 5.26
CA ASN A 83 -5.39 -28.65 5.61
C ASN A 83 -6.65 -28.50 6.49
N GLU A 84 -7.48 -29.53 6.58
CA GLU A 84 -8.69 -29.53 7.41
C GLU A 84 -8.38 -29.87 8.88
N LEU A 85 -7.18 -30.41 9.18
CA LEU A 85 -6.75 -30.70 10.54
C LEU A 85 -6.09 -29.46 11.16
N LYS A 86 -6.72 -28.92 12.20
CA LYS A 86 -6.23 -27.75 12.94
C LYS A 86 -5.99 -28.11 14.40
N CYS A 87 -4.86 -27.69 14.94
CA CYS A 87 -4.45 -27.97 16.30
C CYS A 87 -3.98 -26.68 16.98
N SER A 88 -4.55 -26.32 18.13
CA SER A 88 -4.12 -25.16 18.90
C SER A 88 -2.91 -25.50 19.77
N CYS A 89 -1.86 -24.69 19.71
CA CYS A 89 -0.67 -24.84 20.57
C CYS A 89 -0.96 -24.31 21.98
N SER A 90 -0.48 -24.98 23.03
CA SER A 90 -0.51 -24.39 24.38
C SER A 90 0.63 -23.39 24.59
N GLN A 91 1.77 -23.62 23.94
CA GLN A 91 2.91 -22.71 23.94
C GLN A 91 3.05 -22.09 22.55
N ILE A 92 2.65 -20.83 22.44
CA ILE A 92 2.56 -20.12 21.16
C ILE A 92 3.90 -19.57 20.65
N ALA A 93 4.94 -19.56 21.48
CA ALA A 93 6.25 -19.01 21.14
C ALA A 93 7.38 -19.98 21.52
N SER A 94 8.27 -20.27 20.56
CA SER A 94 9.43 -21.15 20.75
C SER A 94 10.65 -20.63 19.99
N THR A 95 11.83 -20.70 20.60
CA THR A 95 13.07 -20.29 19.95
C THR A 95 13.55 -21.35 18.95
N TYR A 96 14.11 -20.92 17.80
CA TYR A 96 14.56 -21.85 16.75
C TYR A 96 15.62 -22.85 17.24
N ASN A 97 16.47 -22.48 18.20
CA ASN A 97 17.50 -23.37 18.79
C ASN A 97 16.95 -24.67 19.42
N LYS A 98 15.63 -24.78 19.65
CA LYS A 98 15.01 -25.99 20.18
C LYS A 98 14.80 -27.07 19.12
N PHE A 99 14.75 -26.71 17.84
CA PHE A 99 14.38 -27.63 16.76
C PHE A 99 15.17 -27.40 15.45
N VAL A 100 16.09 -26.42 15.42
CA VAL A 100 17.01 -26.16 14.31
C VAL A 100 18.45 -26.12 14.82
N GLU A 101 19.35 -26.76 14.08
CA GLU A 101 20.79 -26.73 14.30
C GLU A 101 21.50 -26.33 12.99
N ILE A 102 22.45 -25.40 13.08
CA ILE A 102 23.21 -24.87 11.96
C ILE A 102 24.70 -24.87 12.33
N ILE A 103 25.52 -25.54 11.52
CA ILE A 103 26.97 -25.62 11.72
C ILE A 103 27.68 -25.04 10.48
N PRO A 104 28.37 -23.91 10.59
CA PRO A 104 29.09 -23.32 9.46
C PRO A 104 30.46 -23.99 9.28
N LYS A 105 30.82 -24.23 8.02
CA LYS A 105 32.17 -24.66 7.61
C LYS A 105 32.82 -23.51 6.86
N LEU A 106 33.88 -22.95 7.43
CA LEU A 106 34.68 -21.89 6.81
C LEU A 106 35.80 -22.48 5.93
N HIS A 107 36.34 -21.64 5.05
CA HIS A 107 37.45 -21.96 4.17
C HIS A 107 38.67 -22.43 5.00
N PRO A 108 39.43 -23.46 4.55
CA PRO A 108 40.53 -24.04 5.32
C PRO A 108 41.60 -23.04 5.77
N ILE A 109 41.79 -21.94 5.03
CA ILE A 109 42.72 -20.86 5.41
C ILE A 109 42.38 -20.28 6.80
N CYS A 110 41.09 -20.17 7.14
CA CYS A 110 40.61 -19.56 8.38
C CYS A 110 40.67 -20.50 9.59
N SER A 111 41.09 -21.75 9.41
CA SER A 111 41.36 -22.72 10.48
C SER A 111 42.81 -23.24 10.45
N SER A 112 43.64 -22.66 9.58
CA SER A 112 45.03 -23.09 9.37
C SER A 112 46.03 -22.34 10.26
N GLU A 113 47.29 -22.80 10.23
CA GLU A 113 48.40 -22.11 10.88
C GLU A 113 48.68 -20.71 10.29
N PHE A 114 48.25 -20.43 9.05
CA PHE A 114 48.52 -19.18 8.34
C PHE A 114 47.79 -17.95 8.92
N ILE A 115 46.83 -18.15 9.82
CA ILE A 115 46.19 -17.08 10.59
C ILE A 115 46.64 -17.07 12.06
N SER A 116 47.55 -17.97 12.45
CA SER A 116 48.04 -18.09 13.82
C SER A 116 48.99 -16.94 14.17
N LYS A 117 49.04 -16.61 15.46
CA LYS A 117 49.96 -15.58 15.96
C LYS A 117 51.42 -15.97 15.79
N GLU A 118 51.71 -17.25 15.94
CA GLU A 118 53.06 -17.82 15.83
C GLU A 118 53.62 -17.67 14.41
N TRP A 119 52.79 -17.95 13.40
CA TRP A 119 53.21 -17.86 12.01
C TRP A 119 53.46 -16.41 11.57
N TYR A 120 52.51 -15.49 11.78
CA TYR A 120 52.70 -14.11 11.33
C TYR A 120 53.83 -13.40 12.09
N MET A 121 53.96 -13.61 13.41
CA MET A 121 55.05 -13.00 14.19
C MET A 121 56.40 -13.57 13.78
N GLY A 122 56.51 -14.87 13.53
CA GLY A 122 57.76 -15.47 13.07
C GLY A 122 58.19 -14.96 11.69
N ILE A 123 57.25 -14.63 10.80
CA ILE A 123 57.55 -13.95 9.54
C ILE A 123 58.06 -12.52 9.79
N ILE A 124 57.39 -11.75 10.65
CA ILE A 124 57.79 -10.37 10.97
C ILE A 124 59.17 -10.32 11.64
N ASP A 125 59.46 -11.23 12.57
CA ASP A 125 60.75 -11.31 13.29
C ASP A 125 61.93 -11.64 12.36
N GLY A 126 61.67 -12.36 11.26
CA GLY A 126 62.67 -12.69 10.26
C GLY A 126 62.93 -11.56 9.23
N LEU A 127 62.05 -10.57 9.15
CA LEU A 127 62.21 -9.39 8.31
C LEU A 127 63.09 -8.32 9.00
N ALA A 128 63.77 -7.50 8.20
CA ALA A 128 64.54 -6.38 8.72
C ALA A 128 63.63 -5.37 9.48
N PRO A 129 64.05 -4.86 10.65
CA PRO A 129 63.25 -3.94 11.46
C PRO A 129 63.00 -2.58 10.77
N ASN A 130 63.81 -2.23 9.78
CA ASN A 130 63.62 -1.05 8.96
C ASN A 130 63.22 -1.44 7.53
N PHE A 131 61.93 -1.33 7.22
CA PHE A 131 61.37 -1.67 5.90
C PHE A 131 61.89 -0.79 4.75
N SER A 132 62.57 0.33 5.02
CA SER A 132 63.20 1.16 3.97
C SER A 132 64.43 0.51 3.32
N ILE A 133 64.95 -0.57 3.90
CA ILE A 133 66.04 -1.38 3.31
C ILE A 133 65.54 -2.12 2.05
N TYR A 134 64.25 -2.45 2.00
CA TYR A 134 63.65 -3.09 0.84
C TYR A 134 63.27 -2.07 -0.23
N SER A 135 63.41 -2.46 -1.49
CA SER A 135 62.94 -1.67 -2.63
C SER A 135 61.45 -1.34 -2.51
N LYS A 136 61.01 -0.23 -3.12
CA LYS A 136 59.59 0.16 -3.16
C LYS A 136 58.67 -0.93 -3.70
N ASN A 137 59.17 -1.71 -4.66
CA ASN A 137 58.41 -2.75 -5.33
C ASN A 137 58.75 -4.15 -4.76
N ASP A 138 59.26 -4.24 -3.53
CA ASP A 138 59.54 -5.53 -2.89
C ASP A 138 58.36 -5.98 -2.02
N TYR A 139 57.88 -7.21 -2.24
CA TYR A 139 56.73 -7.77 -1.56
C TYR A 139 56.91 -7.89 -0.04
N ARG A 140 58.14 -7.93 0.48
CA ARG A 140 58.40 -7.92 1.93
C ARG A 140 57.83 -6.70 2.65
N ARG A 141 57.55 -5.62 1.92
CA ARG A 141 56.89 -4.41 2.45
C ARG A 141 55.36 -4.56 2.60
N PHE A 142 54.75 -5.50 1.89
CA PHE A 142 53.30 -5.77 1.87
C PHE A 142 52.92 -7.03 2.63
N LEU A 143 53.83 -8.00 2.70
CA LEU A 143 53.57 -9.32 3.26
C LEU A 143 52.96 -9.26 4.65
N SER A 144 53.56 -8.54 5.61
CA SER A 144 53.04 -8.45 6.98
C SER A 144 51.62 -7.87 7.03
N SER A 145 51.32 -6.86 6.20
CA SER A 145 49.98 -6.29 6.07
C SER A 145 48.98 -7.28 5.48
N HIS A 146 49.37 -8.05 4.46
CA HIS A 146 48.49 -9.09 3.89
C HIS A 146 48.18 -10.20 4.89
N LEU A 147 49.17 -10.66 5.68
CA LEU A 147 48.94 -11.70 6.67
C LEU A 147 48.03 -11.23 7.81
N TYR A 148 48.27 -10.01 8.30
CA TYR A 148 47.43 -9.40 9.33
C TYR A 148 46.00 -9.17 8.81
N TYR A 149 45.88 -8.71 7.56
CA TYR A 149 44.59 -8.50 6.92
C TYR A 149 43.83 -9.81 6.71
N LEU A 150 44.49 -10.88 6.27
CA LEU A 150 43.92 -12.23 6.15
C LEU A 150 43.39 -12.75 7.50
N GLN A 151 44.17 -12.57 8.58
CA GLN A 151 43.72 -12.93 9.93
C GLN A 151 42.46 -12.14 10.33
N GLY A 152 42.44 -10.83 10.05
CA GLY A 152 41.29 -9.97 10.28
C GLY A 152 40.05 -10.41 9.49
N LEU A 153 40.21 -10.69 8.19
CA LEU A 153 39.14 -11.17 7.33
C LEU A 153 38.53 -12.48 7.85
N CYS A 154 39.36 -13.47 8.20
CA CYS A 154 38.88 -14.74 8.74
C CYS A 154 38.18 -14.59 10.09
N LYS A 155 38.68 -13.71 10.96
CA LYS A 155 38.05 -13.44 12.26
C LYS A 155 36.68 -12.78 12.08
N ILE A 156 36.60 -11.71 11.29
CA ILE A 156 35.36 -10.96 11.09
C ILE A 156 34.34 -11.83 10.34
N SER A 157 34.77 -12.62 9.35
CA SER A 157 33.92 -13.60 8.67
C SER A 157 33.31 -14.58 9.68
N LYS A 158 34.14 -15.20 10.53
CA LYS A 158 33.68 -16.12 11.57
C LYS A 158 32.68 -15.46 12.52
N ASP A 159 33.04 -14.31 13.07
CA ASP A 159 32.19 -13.58 14.01
C ASP A 159 30.85 -13.18 13.35
N SER A 160 30.87 -12.76 12.07
CA SER A 160 29.67 -12.40 11.32
C SER A 160 28.73 -13.59 11.08
N VAL A 161 29.30 -14.74 10.70
CA VAL A 161 28.55 -15.99 10.48
C VAL A 161 27.98 -16.51 11.80
N ASP A 162 28.79 -16.57 12.85
CA ASP A 162 28.39 -17.06 14.18
C ASP A 162 27.30 -16.15 14.78
N ASN A 163 27.45 -14.82 14.66
CA ASN A 163 26.45 -13.86 15.14
C ASN A 163 25.12 -14.01 14.39
N ALA A 164 25.13 -14.13 13.06
CA ALA A 164 23.91 -14.30 12.28
C ALA A 164 23.18 -15.62 12.60
N ILE A 165 23.94 -16.69 12.84
CA ILE A 165 23.39 -17.98 13.30
C ILE A 165 22.77 -17.82 14.69
N ASN A 166 23.48 -17.20 15.64
CA ASN A 166 22.99 -17.01 17.00
C ASN A 166 21.73 -16.13 17.05
N GLU A 167 21.71 -15.03 16.27
CA GLU A 167 20.54 -14.17 16.10
C GLU A 167 19.33 -14.97 15.59
N PHE A 168 19.52 -15.78 14.54
CA PHE A 168 18.46 -16.64 14.02
C PHE A 168 17.99 -17.67 15.06
N LEU A 169 18.92 -18.38 15.69
CA LEU A 169 18.61 -19.46 16.64
C LEU A 169 17.93 -18.95 17.93
N THR A 170 18.17 -17.69 18.31
CA THR A 170 17.51 -17.04 19.46
C THR A 170 16.18 -16.37 19.12
N SER A 171 15.88 -16.17 17.83
CA SER A 171 14.61 -15.60 17.39
C SER A 171 13.42 -16.53 17.67
N LEU A 172 12.23 -15.94 17.80
CA LEU A 172 11.00 -16.65 18.19
C LEU A 172 10.18 -17.04 16.95
N LEU A 173 9.80 -18.31 16.88
CA LEU A 173 8.70 -18.78 16.04
C LEU A 173 7.39 -18.64 16.83
N VAL A 174 6.50 -17.76 16.36
CA VAL A 174 5.17 -17.55 16.95
C VAL A 174 4.10 -18.25 16.11
N THR A 175 3.41 -19.23 16.69
CA THR A 175 2.36 -20.00 16.03
C THR A 175 1.24 -20.30 17.03
N VAL A 176 0.04 -19.76 16.76
CA VAL A 176 -1.17 -20.05 17.55
C VAL A 176 -1.71 -21.46 17.24
N GLU A 177 -1.60 -21.87 15.97
CA GLU A 177 -1.93 -23.21 15.50
C GLU A 177 -0.65 -23.96 15.09
N LEU A 178 -0.62 -25.27 15.34
CA LEU A 178 0.49 -26.13 14.94
C LEU A 178 0.62 -26.14 13.42
N LEU A 179 1.78 -25.73 12.91
CA LEU A 179 2.03 -25.72 11.47
C LEU A 179 2.12 -27.15 10.90
N PRO A 180 1.53 -27.39 9.72
CA PRO A 180 1.78 -28.62 8.96
C PRO A 180 3.27 -28.83 8.71
N LYS A 181 3.71 -30.09 8.71
CA LYS A 181 5.13 -30.45 8.53
C LYS A 181 5.77 -29.85 7.27
N GLU A 182 5.05 -29.85 6.15
CA GLU A 182 5.53 -29.27 4.89
C GLU A 182 5.72 -27.75 5.01
N ASP A 183 4.71 -27.04 5.53
CA ASP A 183 4.75 -25.58 5.72
C ASP A 183 5.83 -25.16 6.73
N PHE A 184 5.99 -25.91 7.82
CA PHE A 184 7.04 -25.70 8.81
C PHE A 184 8.44 -25.81 8.16
N HIS A 185 8.70 -26.90 7.45
CA HIS A 185 10.00 -27.09 6.80
C HIS A 185 10.25 -26.04 5.70
N HIS A 186 9.22 -25.69 4.94
CA HIS A 186 9.33 -24.68 3.88
C HIS A 186 9.65 -23.29 4.46
N ARG A 187 8.91 -22.87 5.50
CA ARG A 187 9.12 -21.59 6.18
C ARG A 187 10.52 -21.47 6.78
N ILE A 188 10.97 -22.50 7.51
CA ILE A 188 12.31 -22.49 8.10
C ILE A 188 13.40 -22.49 7.03
N LYS A 189 13.24 -23.29 5.99
CA LYS A 189 14.24 -23.35 4.91
C LYS A 189 14.38 -21.99 4.21
N ILE A 190 13.28 -21.30 3.92
CA ILE A 190 13.34 -19.95 3.34
C ILE A 190 14.11 -18.98 4.25
N LEU A 191 13.80 -18.96 5.54
CA LEU A 191 14.47 -18.06 6.50
C LEU A 191 15.98 -18.37 6.60
N ILE A 192 16.35 -19.65 6.60
CA ILE A 192 17.75 -20.07 6.61
C ILE A 192 18.45 -19.65 5.31
N GLU A 193 17.84 -19.86 4.15
CA GLU A 193 18.43 -19.44 2.86
C GLU A 193 18.56 -17.92 2.76
N GLN A 194 17.59 -17.16 3.28
CA GLN A 194 17.69 -15.70 3.39
C GLN A 194 18.87 -15.26 4.29
N LYS A 195 19.05 -15.90 5.45
CA LYS A 195 20.22 -15.59 6.31
C LYS A 195 21.54 -15.97 5.62
N LYS A 196 21.59 -17.10 4.90
CA LYS A 196 22.77 -17.49 4.09
C LYS A 196 23.12 -16.48 3.00
N SER A 197 22.14 -15.89 2.32
CA SER A 197 22.39 -14.87 1.29
C SER A 197 22.81 -13.53 1.88
N ASN A 198 22.28 -13.16 3.05
CA ASN A 198 22.51 -11.84 3.63
C ASN A 198 23.87 -11.71 4.31
N VAL A 199 24.39 -12.79 4.92
CA VAL A 199 25.68 -12.73 5.65
C VAL A 199 26.85 -12.29 4.75
N PRO A 200 27.05 -12.86 3.55
CA PRO A 200 28.13 -12.40 2.66
C PRO A 200 27.93 -10.97 2.13
N ILE A 201 26.68 -10.55 1.89
CA ILE A 201 26.37 -9.19 1.42
C ILE A 201 26.76 -8.16 2.48
N LEU A 202 26.35 -8.37 3.74
CA LEU A 202 26.70 -7.46 4.84
C LEU A 202 28.20 -7.43 5.11
N PHE A 203 28.86 -8.59 5.03
CA PHE A 203 30.31 -8.71 5.19
C PHE A 203 31.07 -7.95 4.09
N SER A 204 30.68 -8.12 2.82
CA SER A 204 31.28 -7.41 1.68
C SER A 204 31.05 -5.89 1.75
N ARG A 205 29.83 -5.45 2.11
CA ARG A 205 29.51 -4.02 2.32
C ARG A 205 30.36 -3.39 3.41
N PHE A 206 30.51 -4.06 4.55
CA PHE A 206 31.37 -3.58 5.64
C PHE A 206 32.82 -3.39 5.19
N LEU A 207 33.35 -4.32 4.39
CA LEU A 207 34.68 -4.18 3.81
C LEU A 207 34.75 -3.02 2.81
N SER A 208 33.75 -2.87 1.91
CA SER A 208 33.71 -1.77 0.94
C SER A 208 33.76 -0.38 1.57
N MET A 209 33.11 -0.21 2.73
CA MET A 209 33.16 1.02 3.50
C MET A 209 34.60 1.32 3.96
N ILE A 210 35.32 0.33 4.50
CA ILE A 210 36.72 0.46 4.92
C ILE A 210 37.63 0.84 3.74
N GLN A 211 37.35 0.33 2.53
CA GLN A 211 38.14 0.62 1.33
C GLN A 211 38.01 2.09 0.90
N ILE A 212 36.79 2.62 0.89
CA ILE A 212 36.50 4.01 0.51
C ILE A 212 37.20 4.99 1.46
N PHE A 213 37.14 4.73 2.77
CA PHE A 213 37.83 5.57 3.76
C PHE A 213 39.36 5.58 3.59
N ASN A 214 39.96 4.46 3.19
CA ASN A 214 41.42 4.35 3.02
C ASN A 214 41.92 4.91 1.68
N HIS A 215 41.08 5.00 0.65
CA HIS A 215 41.49 5.42 -0.68
C HIS A 215 41.81 6.92 -0.79
N VAL A 216 40.98 7.77 -0.17
CA VAL A 216 41.00 9.23 -0.38
C VAL A 216 42.07 9.95 0.45
N ASN A 217 42.69 9.26 1.43
CA ASN A 217 43.61 9.90 2.36
C ASN A 217 45.09 9.75 1.98
N GLY A 218 45.63 10.75 1.28
CA GLY A 218 47.04 10.81 0.89
C GLY A 218 48.05 10.94 2.06
N PHE A 219 47.59 11.22 3.29
CA PHE A 219 48.44 11.28 4.48
C PHE A 219 48.51 9.96 5.27
N MET A 220 47.59 9.02 5.01
CA MET A 220 47.51 7.72 5.72
C MET A 220 48.41 6.62 5.14
N THR A 221 49.47 6.97 4.42
CA THR A 221 50.32 5.97 3.76
C THR A 221 51.49 5.54 4.64
N THR A 222 51.40 4.38 5.28
CA THR A 222 52.45 3.85 6.19
C THR A 222 53.82 3.71 5.50
N TYR A 223 53.82 3.34 4.21
CA TYR A 223 55.04 2.99 3.46
C TYR A 223 55.12 3.63 2.07
N GLY A 224 54.24 4.60 1.78
CA GLY A 224 54.14 5.23 0.48
C GLY A 224 53.63 4.28 -0.62
N THR A 225 52.68 3.40 -0.28
CA THR A 225 52.10 2.40 -1.19
C THR A 225 51.04 3.00 -2.12
N ASN A 226 50.27 3.98 -1.62
CA ASN A 226 49.23 4.71 -2.35
C ASN A 226 49.79 6.06 -2.87
N PHE A 227 50.31 6.89 -1.97
CA PHE A 227 50.97 8.17 -2.26
C PHE A 227 52.38 8.20 -1.67
N GLN A 228 53.37 8.73 -2.38
CA GLN A 228 54.72 8.94 -1.88
C GLN A 228 54.95 10.39 -1.44
N TYR A 229 55.65 10.58 -0.33
CA TYR A 229 56.12 11.91 0.09
C TYR A 229 57.25 12.40 -0.81
N VAL A 230 57.15 13.64 -1.27
CA VAL A 230 58.16 14.32 -2.06
C VAL A 230 58.62 15.57 -1.32
N SER A 231 59.92 15.65 -1.02
CA SER A 231 60.53 16.86 -0.48
C SER A 231 60.87 17.80 -1.63
N LEU A 232 60.20 18.95 -1.70
CA LEU A 232 60.61 20.04 -2.56
C LEU A 232 61.82 20.75 -1.93
N LYS A 233 62.96 20.68 -2.60
CA LYS A 233 64.13 21.50 -2.27
C LYS A 233 63.89 22.94 -2.77
N SER A 234 63.01 23.69 -2.12
CA SER A 234 62.94 25.14 -2.30
C SER A 234 63.06 25.83 -0.94
N TYR A 235 64.17 26.52 -0.75
CA TYR A 235 64.39 27.45 0.35
C TYR A 235 63.47 28.65 0.16
N ASP A 236 62.28 28.58 0.74
CA ASP A 236 61.60 29.68 1.45
C ASP A 236 60.08 29.44 1.47
N VAL A 237 59.53 29.62 2.67
CA VAL A 237 58.10 29.68 3.03
C VAL A 237 57.36 28.34 3.16
N ALA A 238 57.06 28.01 4.42
CA ALA A 238 56.08 27.03 4.93
C ALA A 238 56.19 25.56 4.44
N SER A 239 56.59 24.70 5.38
CA SER A 239 56.79 23.25 5.23
C SER A 239 55.48 22.46 5.00
N TYR A 240 54.93 22.49 3.78
CA TYR A 240 53.88 21.55 3.39
C TYR A 240 54.51 20.28 2.81
N ALA A 241 54.21 19.12 3.40
CA ALA A 241 54.62 17.83 2.86
C ALA A 241 53.81 17.55 1.58
N HIS A 242 54.47 17.58 0.42
CA HIS A 242 53.84 17.24 -0.85
C HIS A 242 53.79 15.72 -1.03
N THR A 243 52.70 15.23 -1.61
CA THR A 243 52.52 13.82 -1.95
C THR A 243 52.27 13.64 -3.45
N VAL A 244 52.73 12.53 -4.01
CA VAL A 244 52.51 12.15 -5.42
C VAL A 244 51.95 10.73 -5.45
N ALA A 245 50.91 10.48 -6.25
CA ALA A 245 50.34 9.15 -6.39
C ALA A 245 51.37 8.14 -6.93
N MET A 246 51.36 6.93 -6.39
CA MET A 246 52.11 5.80 -6.94
C MET A 246 51.48 5.34 -8.26
N ILE A 247 52.31 4.84 -9.16
CA ILE A 247 51.89 4.32 -10.46
C ILE A 247 52.35 2.86 -10.54
N TYR A 248 51.44 1.96 -10.87
CA TYR A 248 51.68 0.52 -11.06
C TYR A 248 51.60 0.16 -12.55
N ASP A 249 51.45 -1.12 -12.86
CA ASP A 249 51.36 -1.64 -14.23
C ASP A 249 50.29 -0.89 -15.04
N ASP A 250 50.47 -0.85 -16.37
CA ASP A 250 49.59 -0.16 -17.32
C ASP A 250 49.39 1.36 -17.07
N ASN A 251 50.38 2.02 -16.44
CA ASN A 251 50.28 3.43 -16.01
C ASN A 251 49.09 3.71 -15.08
N CYS A 252 48.62 2.70 -14.34
CA CYS A 252 47.51 2.86 -13.41
C CYS A 252 47.95 3.69 -12.20
N SER A 253 47.33 4.86 -12.03
CA SER A 253 47.62 5.82 -10.97
C SER A 253 46.75 5.58 -9.74
N CYS A 254 47.37 5.46 -8.57
CA CYS A 254 46.67 5.28 -7.30
C CYS A 254 45.82 6.49 -6.87
N GLY A 255 46.05 7.66 -7.46
CA GLY A 255 45.19 8.83 -7.26
C GLY A 255 43.90 8.81 -8.07
N LEU A 256 43.77 7.87 -9.03
CA LEU A 256 42.60 7.71 -9.90
C LEU A 256 41.85 6.39 -9.66
N SER A 257 42.57 5.34 -9.23
CA SER A 257 41.97 4.04 -8.93
C SER A 257 42.73 3.34 -7.80
N SER A 258 41.99 2.75 -6.86
CA SER A 258 42.54 1.91 -5.78
C SER A 258 42.97 0.52 -6.24
N ASN A 259 42.48 0.08 -7.41
CA ASN A 259 42.62 -1.28 -7.92
C ASN A 259 43.92 -1.50 -8.73
N CYS A 260 44.80 -0.51 -8.80
CA CYS A 260 46.08 -0.68 -9.50
C CYS A 260 46.95 -1.69 -8.76
N THR A 261 47.33 -2.75 -9.46
CA THR A 261 48.12 -3.86 -8.91
C THR A 261 49.22 -4.28 -9.86
N THR A 262 50.17 -5.03 -9.32
CA THR A 262 51.26 -5.71 -10.03
C THR A 262 51.58 -7.03 -9.32
N GLN A 263 52.29 -7.94 -9.98
CA GLN A 263 52.64 -9.23 -9.39
C GLN A 263 53.55 -9.07 -8.17
N ALA A 264 53.30 -9.81 -7.10
CA ALA A 264 54.18 -9.82 -5.93
C ALA A 264 55.56 -10.39 -6.30
N ILE A 265 56.62 -9.64 -6.02
CA ILE A 265 58.01 -10.02 -6.32
C ILE A 265 58.94 -9.81 -5.12
N PHE A 266 59.93 -10.68 -4.96
CA PHE A 266 61.09 -10.44 -4.10
C PHE A 266 62.26 -9.92 -4.91
N ILE A 267 63.00 -8.94 -4.35
CA ILE A 267 64.17 -8.33 -5.00
C ILE A 267 65.40 -8.52 -4.12
N GLU A 268 66.39 -9.26 -4.61
CA GLU A 268 67.68 -9.42 -3.94
C GLU A 268 68.82 -9.36 -4.97
N ASN A 269 69.80 -8.47 -4.76
CA ASN A 269 70.97 -8.30 -5.64
C ASN A 269 70.62 -8.21 -7.15
N LEU A 270 69.58 -7.45 -7.50
CA LEU A 270 69.03 -7.27 -8.87
C LEU A 270 68.31 -8.50 -9.47
N THR A 271 68.15 -9.59 -8.73
CA THR A 271 67.29 -10.72 -9.13
C THR A 271 65.84 -10.46 -8.72
N ILE A 272 64.90 -10.78 -9.61
CA ILE A 272 63.45 -10.62 -9.42
C ILE A 272 62.82 -12.00 -9.39
N ILE A 273 62.07 -12.31 -8.33
CA ILE A 273 61.39 -13.61 -8.16
C ILE A 273 59.91 -13.36 -7.91
N SER A 274 59.06 -13.84 -8.82
CA SER A 274 57.60 -13.73 -8.71
C SER A 274 57.01 -14.79 -7.80
N ILE A 275 56.06 -14.38 -6.96
CA ILE A 275 55.28 -15.27 -6.10
C ILE A 275 53.94 -15.51 -6.77
N VAL A 276 53.59 -16.77 -7.02
CA VAL A 276 52.34 -17.11 -7.72
C VAL A 276 51.13 -16.70 -6.89
N GLY A 277 50.12 -16.15 -7.57
CA GLY A 277 48.81 -15.84 -6.98
C GLY A 277 48.73 -14.55 -6.16
N LEU A 278 49.84 -14.10 -5.56
CA LEU A 278 49.88 -12.89 -4.74
C LEU A 278 50.22 -11.64 -5.57
N LYS A 279 49.53 -10.54 -5.29
CA LYS A 279 49.70 -9.23 -5.93
C LYS A 279 50.04 -8.15 -4.92
N MET A 280 50.67 -7.08 -5.35
CA MET A 280 50.90 -5.84 -4.61
C MET A 280 50.31 -4.66 -5.37
N GLY A 281 50.01 -3.54 -4.72
CA GLY A 281 49.27 -2.44 -5.36
C GLY A 281 49.11 -1.21 -4.48
N CYS A 282 48.21 -0.31 -4.86
CA CYS A 282 48.00 0.97 -4.19
C CYS A 282 47.78 0.83 -2.68
N LEU A 283 46.96 -0.13 -2.29
CA LEU A 283 46.64 -0.45 -0.91
C LEU A 283 46.83 -1.96 -0.68
N PRO A 284 47.45 -2.37 0.45
CA PRO A 284 47.58 -3.79 0.78
C PRO A 284 46.24 -4.54 0.81
N SER A 285 45.15 -3.90 1.21
CA SER A 285 43.80 -4.52 1.18
C SER A 285 43.38 -4.87 -0.25
N GLU A 286 43.44 -3.89 -1.16
CA GLU A 286 42.97 -4.02 -2.55
C GLU A 286 43.82 -5.00 -3.35
N SER A 287 45.14 -4.91 -3.18
CA SER A 287 46.03 -5.85 -3.84
C SER A 287 45.83 -7.27 -3.33
N PHE A 288 45.47 -7.43 -2.06
CA PHE A 288 45.17 -8.74 -1.51
C PHE A 288 43.81 -9.27 -1.97
N HIS A 289 42.78 -8.44 -2.11
CA HIS A 289 41.49 -8.88 -2.69
C HIS A 289 41.64 -9.44 -4.11
N LEU A 290 42.50 -8.80 -4.91
CA LEU A 290 42.83 -9.24 -6.27
C LEU A 290 43.85 -10.39 -6.32
N SER A 291 44.38 -10.80 -5.16
CA SER A 291 45.25 -11.96 -5.02
C SER A 291 44.43 -13.24 -4.90
N THR A 292 45.10 -14.37 -5.09
CA THR A 292 44.57 -15.73 -4.89
C THR A 292 45.34 -16.41 -3.75
N LEU A 293 44.81 -17.52 -3.24
CA LEU A 293 45.47 -18.30 -2.19
C LEU A 293 46.37 -19.41 -2.73
N GLU A 294 46.64 -19.48 -4.04
CA GLU A 294 47.41 -20.55 -4.70
C GLU A 294 48.74 -20.88 -3.99
N CYS A 295 49.46 -19.85 -3.54
CA CYS A 295 50.75 -20.03 -2.85
C CYS A 295 50.64 -20.86 -1.56
N PHE A 296 49.52 -20.76 -0.84
CA PHE A 296 49.29 -21.47 0.43
C PHE A 296 48.98 -22.97 0.24
N PHE A 297 48.65 -23.39 -0.98
CA PHE A 297 48.46 -24.80 -1.36
C PHE A 297 49.73 -25.40 -1.99
N ASN A 298 50.77 -24.60 -2.25
CA ASN A 298 51.96 -25.01 -2.97
C ASN A 298 53.22 -24.94 -2.09
N GLU A 299 53.79 -26.12 -1.79
CA GLU A 299 55.01 -26.26 -0.98
C GLU A 299 56.20 -25.46 -1.53
N SER A 300 56.40 -25.45 -2.86
CA SER A 300 57.50 -24.68 -3.47
C SER A 300 57.32 -23.18 -3.27
N CYS A 301 56.08 -22.69 -3.23
CA CYS A 301 55.79 -21.28 -3.00
C CYS A 301 55.99 -20.88 -1.54
N LEU A 302 55.56 -21.73 -0.59
CA LEU A 302 55.83 -21.52 0.85
C LEU A 302 57.33 -21.48 1.15
N ASN A 303 58.11 -22.38 0.55
CA ASN A 303 59.58 -22.39 0.68
C ASN A 303 60.23 -21.09 0.16
N LEU A 304 59.67 -20.46 -0.88
CA LEU A 304 60.11 -19.15 -1.33
C LEU A 304 59.85 -18.07 -0.28
N ILE A 305 58.65 -18.05 0.31
CA ILE A 305 58.32 -17.10 1.39
C ILE A 305 59.31 -17.28 2.55
N HIS A 306 59.50 -18.52 3.03
CA HIS A 306 60.41 -18.80 4.15
C HIS A 306 61.84 -18.33 3.90
N LYS A 307 62.37 -18.60 2.70
CA LYS A 307 63.72 -18.20 2.31
C LYS A 307 63.89 -16.68 2.35
N TYR A 308 62.95 -15.93 1.79
CA TYR A 308 63.07 -14.46 1.68
C TYR A 308 62.65 -13.70 2.94
N THR A 309 61.98 -14.36 3.89
CA THR A 309 61.63 -13.80 5.19
C THR A 309 62.48 -14.36 6.35
N ASN A 310 63.47 -15.22 6.09
CA ASN A 310 64.26 -15.93 7.11
C ASN A 310 63.40 -16.68 8.16
N TYR A 311 62.24 -17.20 7.75
CA TYR A 311 61.39 -17.99 8.63
C TYR A 311 62.04 -19.35 8.90
N ARG A 312 62.04 -19.78 10.17
CA ARG A 312 62.82 -20.96 10.62
C ARG A 312 61.99 -22.21 10.88
N ASN A 313 60.67 -22.10 10.92
CA ASN A 313 59.79 -23.24 11.15
C ASN A 313 59.27 -23.77 9.83
N ASP A 314 58.92 -25.05 9.79
CA ASP A 314 58.24 -25.64 8.63
C ASP A 314 56.78 -25.17 8.59
N SER A 315 56.22 -25.07 7.39
CA SER A 315 54.79 -24.81 7.18
C SER A 315 54.20 -25.88 6.29
N THR A 316 53.00 -26.34 6.62
CA THR A 316 52.29 -27.39 5.87
C THR A 316 51.33 -26.76 4.86
N PRO A 317 51.39 -27.14 3.57
CA PRO A 317 50.48 -26.61 2.56
C PRO A 317 49.03 -27.05 2.85
N LEU A 318 48.08 -26.20 2.49
CA LEU A 318 46.65 -26.52 2.61
C LEU A 318 46.26 -27.69 1.71
N SER A 319 45.28 -28.48 2.15
CA SER A 319 44.74 -29.60 1.36
C SER A 319 43.62 -29.13 0.43
N THR A 320 43.74 -29.47 -0.86
CA THR A 320 42.75 -29.14 -1.89
C THR A 320 41.40 -29.84 -1.69
N ASN A 321 41.34 -30.94 -0.94
CA ASN A 321 40.11 -31.69 -0.69
C ASN A 321 39.16 -31.01 0.32
N LEU A 322 39.61 -29.94 0.98
CA LEU A 322 38.86 -29.29 2.06
C LEU A 322 38.09 -28.04 1.61
N THR A 323 38.31 -27.58 0.37
CA THR A 323 37.69 -26.38 -0.20
C THR A 323 36.84 -26.69 -1.44
N TYR A 324 35.73 -25.99 -1.59
CA TYR A 324 34.87 -25.97 -2.77
C TYR A 324 35.32 -24.93 -3.80
N PHE A 325 36.07 -23.92 -3.36
CA PHE A 325 36.57 -22.85 -4.24
C PHE A 325 37.69 -23.36 -5.16
N SER A 326 37.79 -22.74 -6.34
CA SER A 326 38.91 -23.02 -7.24
C SER A 326 40.20 -22.45 -6.65
N LEU A 327 41.35 -23.07 -6.92
CA LEU A 327 42.63 -22.56 -6.40
C LEU A 327 42.95 -21.14 -6.92
N ASN A 328 42.46 -20.83 -8.12
CA ASN A 328 42.64 -19.55 -8.79
C ASN A 328 41.56 -18.53 -8.40
N SER A 329 40.64 -18.89 -7.50
CA SER A 329 39.63 -17.96 -6.99
C SER A 329 40.30 -16.83 -6.24
N THR A 330 39.86 -15.61 -6.55
CA THR A 330 40.38 -14.43 -5.89
C THR A 330 39.91 -14.37 -4.43
N ILE A 331 40.64 -13.66 -3.59
CA ILE A 331 40.21 -13.38 -2.23
C ILE A 331 38.93 -12.56 -2.22
N ASN A 332 38.69 -11.74 -3.26
CA ASN A 332 37.41 -11.07 -3.44
C ASN A 332 36.24 -12.04 -3.62
N GLU A 333 36.41 -13.10 -4.43
CA GLU A 333 35.40 -14.17 -4.53
C GLU A 333 35.17 -14.88 -3.18
N LEU A 334 36.23 -15.11 -2.40
CA LEU A 334 36.09 -15.67 -1.05
C LEU A 334 35.34 -14.69 -0.12
N ILE A 335 35.57 -13.39 -0.25
CA ILE A 335 34.87 -12.33 0.51
C ILE A 335 33.39 -12.29 0.13
N ASP A 336 33.04 -12.41 -1.14
CA ASP A 336 31.66 -12.43 -1.64
C ASP A 336 30.85 -13.63 -1.09
N HIS A 337 31.53 -14.63 -0.53
CA HIS A 337 30.95 -15.76 0.18
C HIS A 337 31.26 -15.76 1.69
N ALA A 338 31.79 -14.66 2.24
CA ALA A 338 32.26 -14.54 3.62
C ALA A 338 33.15 -15.70 4.09
N PHE A 339 34.02 -16.23 3.21
CA PHE A 339 34.83 -17.42 3.44
C PHE A 339 34.04 -18.66 3.86
N THR A 340 32.73 -18.71 3.60
CA THR A 340 31.88 -19.86 3.93
C THR A 340 31.93 -20.89 2.80
N GLU A 341 32.23 -22.13 3.15
CA GLU A 341 32.24 -23.28 2.23
C GLU A 341 30.86 -23.94 2.21
N GLN A 342 30.29 -24.15 3.39
CA GLN A 342 28.99 -24.83 3.53
C GLN A 342 28.34 -24.52 4.87
N TRP A 343 27.02 -24.57 4.90
CA TRP A 343 26.19 -24.51 6.09
C TRP A 343 25.49 -25.87 6.26
N LEU A 344 25.87 -26.63 7.27
CA LEU A 344 25.23 -27.90 7.61
C LEU A 344 24.01 -27.63 8.49
N THR A 345 22.81 -27.96 8.00
CA THR A 345 21.54 -27.62 8.66
C THR A 345 20.74 -28.87 9.00
N ASN A 346 20.26 -28.96 10.23
CA ASN A 346 19.39 -30.04 10.71
C ASN A 346 18.10 -29.44 11.30
N ILE A 347 16.94 -29.86 10.79
CA ILE A 347 15.62 -29.33 11.19
C ILE A 347 14.76 -30.49 11.68
N ASN A 348 14.32 -30.44 12.93
CA ASN A 348 13.58 -31.54 13.57
C ASN A 348 12.12 -31.16 13.91
N TYR A 349 11.18 -31.69 13.13
CA TYR A 349 9.75 -31.43 13.34
C TYR A 349 9.18 -32.05 14.62
N SER A 350 9.71 -33.18 15.11
CA SER A 350 9.18 -33.79 16.34
C SER A 350 9.47 -32.91 17.56
N LEU A 351 10.66 -32.30 17.60
CA LEU A 351 11.00 -31.35 18.67
C LEU A 351 10.12 -30.10 18.61
N TYR A 352 9.78 -29.61 17.42
CA TYR A 352 8.82 -28.52 17.26
C TYR A 352 7.42 -28.88 17.76
N TYR A 353 6.93 -30.09 17.41
CA TYR A 353 5.65 -30.59 17.92
C TYR A 353 5.62 -30.62 19.46
N ASP A 354 6.70 -31.12 20.07
CA ASP A 354 6.84 -31.18 21.53
C ASP A 354 6.89 -29.78 22.16
N GLN A 355 7.47 -28.77 21.49
CA GLN A 355 7.46 -27.39 21.96
C GLN A 355 6.06 -26.74 21.86
N CYS A 356 5.32 -26.95 20.77
CA CYS A 356 3.96 -26.40 20.61
C CYS A 356 2.98 -26.99 21.64
N PHE A 357 3.16 -28.27 22.01
CA PHE A 357 2.32 -29.03 22.93
C PHE A 357 0.81 -28.85 22.61
N PRO A 358 0.30 -29.51 21.56
CA PRO A 358 -1.06 -29.27 21.07
C PRO A 358 -2.11 -29.59 22.12
N SER A 359 -2.97 -28.62 22.43
CA SER A 359 -4.00 -28.73 23.47
C SER A 359 -5.27 -29.39 22.94
N ILE A 360 -5.82 -28.86 21.86
CA ILE A 360 -7.06 -29.31 21.22
C ILE A 360 -6.83 -29.32 19.71
N CYS A 361 -7.25 -30.41 19.06
CA CYS A 361 -7.24 -30.55 17.62
C CYS A 361 -8.64 -30.83 17.08
N SER A 362 -8.91 -30.34 15.89
CA SER A 362 -10.19 -30.54 15.21
C SER A 362 -10.00 -30.75 13.72
N TYR A 363 -10.88 -31.54 13.12
CA TYR A 363 -11.00 -31.64 11.67
C TYR A 363 -12.46 -31.67 11.24
N THR A 364 -12.72 -31.11 10.07
CA THR A 364 -14.06 -31.06 9.48
C THR A 364 -14.13 -31.99 8.29
N TYR A 365 -15.23 -32.76 8.20
CA TYR A 365 -15.49 -33.61 7.04
C TYR A 365 -16.98 -33.56 6.67
N ASN A 366 -17.25 -33.91 5.41
CA ASN A 366 -18.59 -33.88 4.86
C ASN A 366 -19.34 -35.17 5.23
N GLU A 367 -20.37 -35.05 6.07
CA GLU A 367 -21.22 -36.17 6.43
C GLU A 367 -22.40 -36.26 5.45
N LYS A 368 -22.75 -37.49 5.02
CA LYS A 368 -23.88 -37.72 4.11
C LYS A 368 -25.18 -37.95 4.90
N PHE A 369 -26.19 -37.14 4.58
CA PHE A 369 -27.64 -37.34 4.75
C PHE A 369 -28.17 -37.80 6.13
N ASN A 370 -28.80 -36.90 6.89
CA ASN A 370 -29.44 -37.20 8.18
C ASN A 370 -30.99 -37.06 8.13
N ILE A 371 -31.69 -38.19 8.25
CA ILE A 371 -33.15 -38.30 8.19
C ILE A 371 -33.84 -37.59 9.36
N LEU A 372 -33.20 -37.53 10.54
CA LEU A 372 -33.80 -36.99 11.76
C LEU A 372 -34.04 -35.47 11.66
N TYR A 373 -33.10 -34.75 11.02
CA TYR A 373 -33.18 -33.31 10.78
C TYR A 373 -34.34 -32.95 9.83
N LEU A 374 -34.63 -33.82 8.86
CA LEU A 374 -35.72 -33.63 7.91
C LEU A 374 -37.07 -33.63 8.66
N ILE A 375 -37.26 -34.59 9.55
CA ILE A 375 -38.50 -34.76 10.33
C ILE A 375 -38.77 -33.53 11.20
N THR A 376 -37.75 -32.97 11.86
CA THR A 376 -37.91 -31.80 12.73
C THR A 376 -38.22 -30.53 11.94
N LEU A 377 -37.60 -30.35 10.77
CA LEU A 377 -37.91 -29.25 9.85
C LEU A 377 -39.35 -29.35 9.31
N PHE A 378 -39.84 -30.55 8.99
CA PHE A 378 -41.21 -30.73 8.51
C PHE A 378 -42.26 -30.40 9.57
N LEU A 379 -42.02 -30.80 10.82
CA LEU A 379 -42.91 -30.49 11.94
C LEU A 379 -42.98 -28.98 12.22
N SER A 380 -41.88 -28.24 12.06
CA SER A 380 -41.85 -26.80 12.31
C SER A 380 -42.55 -25.97 11.21
N LEU A 381 -42.49 -26.41 9.95
CA LEU A 381 -43.05 -25.66 8.80
C LEU A 381 -44.55 -25.89 8.56
N GLN A 382 -45.10 -27.01 9.05
CA GLN A 382 -46.50 -27.39 8.82
C GLN A 382 -47.52 -26.40 9.42
N GLY A 383 -47.19 -25.74 10.54
CA GLY A 383 -48.07 -24.78 11.20
C GLY A 383 -48.24 -23.46 10.43
N GLY A 384 -47.14 -22.83 10.03
CA GLY A 384 -47.20 -21.54 9.32
C GLY A 384 -47.79 -21.64 7.92
N LEU A 385 -47.44 -22.71 7.19
CA LEU A 385 -47.88 -22.91 5.81
C LEU A 385 -49.40 -23.15 5.71
N THR A 386 -49.99 -23.85 6.68
CA THR A 386 -51.44 -24.11 6.72
C THR A 386 -52.24 -22.83 7.03
N LEU A 387 -51.74 -21.97 7.92
CA LEU A 387 -52.34 -20.66 8.22
C LEU A 387 -52.34 -19.72 7.01
N VAL A 388 -51.23 -19.63 6.30
CA VAL A 388 -51.13 -18.74 5.12
C VAL A 388 -52.02 -19.22 3.97
N LEU A 389 -52.05 -20.53 3.70
CA LEU A 389 -52.84 -21.09 2.60
C LEU A 389 -54.35 -20.98 2.85
N THR A 390 -54.80 -21.10 4.10
CA THR A 390 -56.21 -20.91 4.46
C THR A 390 -56.68 -19.46 4.29
N TRP A 391 -55.79 -18.47 4.41
CA TRP A 391 -56.13 -17.07 4.18
C TRP A 391 -56.15 -16.67 2.68
N ILE A 392 -55.22 -17.22 1.90
CA ILE A 392 -55.03 -16.82 0.49
C ILE A 392 -56.01 -17.52 -0.46
N CYS A 393 -56.27 -18.83 -0.27
CA CYS A 393 -57.06 -19.64 -1.21
C CYS A 393 -58.50 -19.12 -1.45
N PRO A 394 -59.27 -18.66 -0.43
CA PRO A 394 -60.61 -18.14 -0.63
C PRO A 394 -60.65 -16.85 -1.46
N LYS A 395 -59.67 -15.96 -1.23
CA LYS A 395 -59.54 -14.69 -1.95
C LYS A 395 -59.19 -14.90 -3.43
N LEU A 396 -58.27 -15.81 -3.72
CA LEU A 396 -57.87 -16.16 -5.09
C LEU A 396 -59.05 -16.67 -5.92
N ILE A 397 -59.92 -17.51 -5.34
CA ILE A 397 -61.09 -18.04 -6.05
C ILE A 397 -62.18 -17.00 -6.25
N ARG A 398 -62.38 -16.12 -5.27
CA ARG A 398 -63.29 -14.98 -5.42
C ARG A 398 -62.83 -14.07 -6.57
N TYR A 399 -61.53 -13.81 -6.67
CA TYR A 399 -60.95 -13.00 -7.73
C TYR A 399 -61.04 -13.68 -9.11
N ALA A 400 -60.66 -14.96 -9.20
CA ALA A 400 -60.77 -15.75 -10.43
C ALA A 400 -62.22 -15.84 -10.94
N SER A 401 -63.18 -15.96 -10.03
CA SER A 401 -64.60 -15.98 -10.38
C SER A 401 -65.11 -14.62 -10.91
N LYS A 402 -64.70 -13.50 -10.31
CA LYS A 402 -65.01 -12.16 -10.82
C LYS A 402 -64.53 -11.98 -12.26
N ILE A 403 -63.30 -12.42 -12.55
CA ILE A 403 -62.71 -12.39 -13.90
C ILE A 403 -63.53 -13.26 -14.87
N TYR A 404 -63.89 -14.47 -14.45
CA TYR A 404 -64.70 -15.37 -15.28
C TYR A 404 -66.07 -14.77 -15.65
N HIS A 405 -66.75 -14.15 -14.68
CA HIS A 405 -68.04 -13.49 -14.92
C HIS A 405 -67.92 -12.22 -15.77
N TYR A 406 -66.81 -11.47 -15.64
CA TYR A 406 -66.50 -10.32 -16.50
C TYR A 406 -66.35 -10.75 -17.98
N TYR A 407 -65.58 -11.80 -18.26
CA TYR A 407 -65.41 -12.31 -19.63
C TYR A 407 -66.69 -12.91 -20.22
N ARG A 408 -67.52 -13.58 -19.40
CA ARG A 408 -68.80 -14.14 -19.84
C ARG A 408 -69.81 -13.05 -20.25
N ARG A 409 -69.87 -11.93 -19.50
CA ARG A 409 -70.73 -10.77 -19.84
C ARG A 409 -70.28 -10.07 -21.13
N ARG A 410 -68.97 -10.04 -21.40
CA ARG A 410 -68.42 -9.45 -22.63
C ARG A 410 -68.75 -10.28 -23.89
N ARG A 411 -68.85 -11.60 -23.76
CA ARG A 411 -69.26 -12.52 -24.86
C ARG A 411 -70.75 -12.51 -25.20
N GLN A 412 -71.64 -12.03 -24.32
CA GLN A 412 -73.09 -11.99 -24.57
C GLN A 412 -73.56 -10.68 -25.22
N ARG A 413 -72.70 -9.67 -25.42
CA ARG A 413 -73.06 -8.38 -26.04
C ARG A 413 -72.87 -8.31 -27.56
N THR A 414 -72.37 -9.37 -28.22
CA THR A 414 -72.05 -9.38 -29.67
C THR A 414 -73.07 -10.12 -30.55
N SER A 415 -74.29 -10.39 -30.10
CA SER A 415 -75.32 -11.06 -30.92
C SER A 415 -76.72 -10.47 -30.76
N VAL A 416 -77.01 -9.35 -31.44
CA VAL A 416 -78.39 -8.88 -31.72
C VAL A 416 -78.40 -8.15 -33.06
N TYR A 417 -79.11 -8.68 -34.05
CA TYR A 417 -79.50 -7.98 -35.30
C TYR A 417 -80.83 -7.22 -35.07
N PRO A 418 -81.05 -6.04 -35.70
CA PRO A 418 -82.33 -5.33 -35.63
C PRO A 418 -83.20 -5.56 -36.87
N ASP A 419 -84.50 -5.68 -36.68
CA ASP A 419 -85.53 -5.52 -37.72
C ASP A 419 -86.15 -4.13 -37.62
N ASN A 420 -86.39 -3.48 -38.77
CA ASN A 420 -87.48 -2.51 -38.93
C ASN A 420 -87.88 -2.36 -40.41
N SER A 421 -89.20 -2.30 -40.60
CA SER A 421 -90.02 -2.27 -41.81
C SER A 421 -89.99 -0.97 -42.62
N LEU A 422 -90.24 -1.03 -43.95
CA LEU A 422 -91.45 -0.52 -44.62
C LEU A 422 -91.37 -0.48 -46.18
N SER A 423 -92.34 -1.18 -46.81
CA SER A 423 -93.26 -0.70 -47.87
C SER A 423 -92.98 -0.92 -49.38
N ILE A 424 -94.03 -1.44 -50.03
CA ILE A 424 -94.56 -1.19 -51.41
C ILE A 424 -94.34 -2.23 -52.53
N SER A 425 -95.47 -2.91 -52.79
CA SER A 425 -96.15 -3.31 -54.04
C SER A 425 -95.62 -4.36 -55.03
N SER A 426 -96.59 -5.23 -55.34
CA SER A 426 -97.03 -5.77 -56.63
C SER A 426 -96.39 -7.07 -57.13
N ASN A 427 -97.31 -8.03 -57.37
CA ASN A 427 -97.34 -9.02 -58.44
C ASN A 427 -96.22 -10.08 -58.37
N ASP A 428 -96.42 -11.38 -58.57
CA ASP A 428 -97.50 -12.10 -59.23
C ASP A 428 -97.14 -13.60 -59.19
N PHE A 429 -98.15 -14.46 -59.34
CA PHE A 429 -98.08 -15.83 -59.88
C PHE A 429 -97.35 -16.97 -59.13
N ASN A 430 -98.18 -17.96 -58.75
CA ASN A 430 -98.05 -19.40 -59.02
C ASN A 430 -96.85 -20.17 -58.44
N THR A 431 -96.95 -21.39 -57.89
CA THR A 431 -97.97 -22.43 -57.94
C THR A 431 -97.49 -23.57 -57.03
N GLN A 432 -98.45 -24.26 -56.42
CA GLN A 432 -98.49 -25.72 -56.21
C GLN A 432 -97.47 -26.33 -55.23
N ASN A 433 -97.99 -26.84 -54.11
CA ASN A 433 -98.33 -28.27 -53.87
C ASN A 433 -97.06 -29.05 -53.51
N THR A 434 -96.98 -29.82 -52.43
CA THR A 434 -97.94 -30.71 -51.76
C THR A 434 -97.38 -30.97 -50.36
N ASN A 435 -98.19 -30.84 -49.31
CA ASN A 435 -98.86 -31.97 -48.64
C ASN A 435 -97.89 -33.08 -48.22
N ASP A 436 -97.66 -33.27 -46.92
CA ASP A 436 -98.50 -34.19 -46.14
C ASP A 436 -98.05 -34.30 -44.67
N ASN A 437 -99.03 -34.14 -43.78
CA ASN A 437 -99.39 -35.02 -42.65
C ASN A 437 -98.32 -35.38 -41.60
N ALA A 438 -98.59 -35.44 -40.30
CA ALA A 438 -99.79 -35.20 -39.50
C ALA A 438 -99.36 -35.26 -38.01
N ASP A 439 -100.17 -34.60 -37.16
CA ASP A 439 -100.71 -35.08 -35.89
C ASP A 439 -99.76 -35.68 -34.83
N ILE A 440 -99.50 -34.98 -33.73
CA ILE A 440 -100.34 -34.77 -32.52
C ILE A 440 -100.08 -35.85 -31.44
N GLN A 441 -100.08 -35.36 -30.20
CA GLN A 441 -100.16 -36.06 -28.89
C GLN A 441 -98.82 -36.49 -28.27
N THR A 442 -98.24 -35.71 -27.35
CA THR A 442 -98.62 -35.38 -25.94
C THR A 442 -97.96 -36.30 -24.91
N GLU A 443 -97.29 -35.63 -23.97
CA GLU A 443 -97.12 -35.98 -22.56
C GLU A 443 -96.47 -37.31 -22.19
N ARG A 444 -95.20 -37.25 -21.77
CA ARG A 444 -94.81 -37.54 -20.37
C ARG A 444 -93.36 -37.18 -20.05
N GLN A 445 -93.25 -36.39 -18.99
CA GLN A 445 -92.26 -36.48 -17.91
C GLN A 445 -90.81 -36.01 -18.12
N ASN A 446 -90.53 -34.85 -17.52
CA ASN A 446 -89.58 -34.71 -16.41
C ASN A 446 -88.43 -35.72 -16.38
N ARG A 447 -87.37 -35.43 -17.14
CA ARG A 447 -85.95 -35.66 -16.80
C ARG A 447 -85.13 -35.26 -18.01
N THR A 448 -84.40 -34.15 -17.93
CA THR A 448 -83.13 -33.85 -18.63
C THR A 448 -82.88 -32.33 -18.75
N SER A 449 -82.96 -31.59 -17.65
CA SER A 449 -82.34 -30.25 -17.56
C SER A 449 -81.06 -30.23 -16.71
N GLU A 450 -80.60 -31.39 -16.21
CA GLU A 450 -79.34 -31.53 -15.44
C GLU A 450 -78.13 -32.04 -16.26
N GLN A 451 -78.26 -32.34 -17.56
CA GLN A 451 -77.19 -33.00 -18.33
C GLN A 451 -76.49 -32.18 -19.42
N ARG A 452 -76.72 -30.86 -19.54
CA ARG A 452 -76.01 -30.01 -20.53
C ARG A 452 -75.02 -28.99 -19.96
N ILE A 453 -74.51 -29.20 -18.74
CA ILE A 453 -73.52 -28.29 -18.10
C ILE A 453 -72.14 -28.96 -17.85
N ILE A 454 -71.96 -30.25 -18.14
CA ILE A 454 -70.74 -31.00 -17.75
C ILE A 454 -69.91 -31.48 -18.95
N SER A 455 -69.58 -30.60 -19.90
CA SER A 455 -68.63 -30.94 -20.99
C SER A 455 -67.44 -29.98 -21.21
N PRO A 456 -67.39 -28.72 -20.70
CA PRO A 456 -66.16 -27.93 -20.77
C PRO A 456 -65.24 -28.09 -19.54
N ILE A 457 -65.81 -28.22 -18.32
CA ILE A 457 -65.04 -28.12 -17.06
C ILE A 457 -64.20 -29.37 -16.78
N ARG A 458 -64.62 -30.55 -17.25
CA ARG A 458 -63.85 -31.80 -17.15
C ARG A 458 -62.63 -31.83 -18.10
N ARG A 459 -62.61 -30.98 -19.12
CA ARG A 459 -61.50 -30.82 -20.08
C ARG A 459 -60.41 -29.86 -19.58
N TYR A 460 -60.77 -28.85 -18.77
CA TYR A 460 -59.80 -27.91 -18.19
C TYR A 460 -59.07 -28.46 -16.97
N SER A 461 -59.67 -29.32 -16.14
CA SER A 461 -58.99 -29.89 -14.97
C SER A 461 -57.85 -30.87 -15.33
N LYS A 462 -57.99 -31.62 -16.44
CA LYS A 462 -56.91 -32.46 -16.96
C LYS A 462 -55.78 -31.64 -17.59
N ARG A 463 -56.10 -30.52 -18.26
CA ARG A 463 -55.08 -29.61 -18.81
C ARG A 463 -54.31 -28.86 -17.74
N ILE A 464 -54.95 -28.44 -16.65
CA ILE A 464 -54.26 -27.80 -15.51
C ILE A 464 -53.32 -28.80 -14.83
N LEU A 465 -53.74 -30.07 -14.67
CA LEU A 465 -52.90 -31.11 -14.08
C LEU A 465 -51.70 -31.49 -14.97
N ILE A 466 -51.88 -31.45 -16.29
CA ILE A 466 -50.79 -31.64 -17.28
C ILE A 466 -49.85 -30.44 -17.29
N ILE A 467 -50.37 -29.21 -17.21
CA ILE A 467 -49.58 -27.97 -17.14
C ILE A 467 -48.77 -27.92 -15.84
N SER A 468 -49.34 -28.34 -14.70
CA SER A 468 -48.56 -28.46 -13.45
C SER A 468 -47.48 -29.53 -13.53
N LEU A 469 -47.74 -30.66 -14.22
CA LEU A 469 -46.73 -31.69 -14.44
C LEU A 469 -45.61 -31.18 -15.37
N LEU A 470 -45.95 -30.40 -16.39
CA LEU A 470 -45.02 -29.76 -17.31
C LEU A 470 -44.17 -28.69 -16.63
N ILE A 471 -44.75 -27.88 -15.74
CA ILE A 471 -44.01 -26.90 -14.93
C ILE A 471 -43.05 -27.62 -13.98
N ILE A 472 -43.46 -28.74 -13.38
CA ILE A 472 -42.57 -29.56 -12.53
C ILE A 472 -41.42 -30.14 -13.37
N ILE A 473 -41.69 -30.63 -14.58
CA ILE A 473 -40.65 -31.15 -15.50
C ILE A 473 -39.71 -30.03 -15.95
N ILE A 474 -40.22 -28.84 -16.25
CA ILE A 474 -39.40 -27.67 -16.64
C ILE A 474 -38.53 -27.23 -15.47
N ILE A 475 -39.04 -27.20 -14.24
CA ILE A 475 -38.24 -26.87 -13.04
C ILE A 475 -37.15 -27.93 -12.82
N ILE A 476 -37.45 -29.22 -12.98
CA ILE A 476 -36.47 -30.31 -12.89
C ILE A 476 -35.38 -30.14 -13.97
N PHE A 477 -35.76 -29.76 -15.20
CA PHE A 477 -34.83 -29.55 -16.31
C PHE A 477 -33.97 -28.30 -16.12
N SER A 478 -34.55 -27.20 -15.63
CA SER A 478 -33.83 -25.96 -15.28
C SER A 478 -32.83 -26.16 -14.15
N ILE A 479 -33.15 -27.02 -13.17
CA ILE A 479 -32.24 -27.37 -12.07
C ILE A 479 -31.12 -28.31 -12.54
N TYR A 480 -31.41 -29.26 -13.43
CA TYR A 480 -30.40 -30.10 -14.08
C TYR A 480 -29.42 -29.24 -14.90
N TYR A 481 -29.93 -28.23 -15.60
CA TYR A 481 -29.12 -27.27 -16.35
C TYR A 481 -28.28 -26.36 -15.43
N ALA A 482 -28.87 -25.81 -14.37
CA ALA A 482 -28.16 -24.95 -13.40
C ALA A 482 -27.01 -25.68 -12.67
N ARG A 483 -27.19 -26.98 -12.37
CA ARG A 483 -26.14 -27.83 -11.75
C ARG A 483 -24.93 -28.06 -12.67
N ASN A 484 -25.15 -28.11 -13.98
CA ASN A 484 -24.07 -28.29 -14.96
C ASN A 484 -23.40 -26.96 -15.31
N VAL A 485 -24.13 -25.84 -15.34
CA VAL A 485 -23.56 -24.50 -15.60
C VAL A 485 -22.73 -23.97 -14.42
N SER A 486 -23.04 -24.37 -13.18
CA SER A 486 -22.22 -23.99 -12.00
C SER A 486 -20.85 -24.70 -11.92
N LEU A 487 -20.61 -25.73 -12.75
CA LEU A 487 -19.32 -26.42 -12.83
C LEU A 487 -18.38 -25.82 -13.90
N GLU A 488 -18.90 -25.01 -14.84
CA GLU A 488 -18.10 -24.41 -15.93
C GLU A 488 -17.75 -22.92 -15.72
N LYS A 489 -18.42 -22.21 -14.81
CA LYS A 489 -18.25 -20.74 -14.62
C LYS A 489 -17.25 -20.32 -13.54
N ARG A 490 -16.35 -21.20 -13.09
CA ARG A 490 -15.25 -20.83 -12.19
C ARG A 490 -13.92 -20.53 -12.88
N THR A 491 -13.90 -20.53 -14.21
CA THR A 491 -12.71 -20.24 -15.02
C THR A 491 -13.11 -19.48 -16.29
N THR A 492 -13.41 -18.18 -16.16
CA THR A 492 -13.19 -17.13 -17.18
C THR A 492 -13.97 -15.87 -16.80
N ASP A 493 -13.37 -14.71 -17.07
CA ASP A 493 -13.95 -13.36 -17.12
C ASP A 493 -13.91 -12.52 -15.83
N ARG A 494 -12.70 -12.10 -15.45
CA ARG A 494 -12.43 -10.69 -15.15
C ARG A 494 -11.74 -10.09 -16.37
N ASN A 495 -12.44 -9.28 -17.17
CA ASN A 495 -11.88 -8.18 -17.96
C ASN A 495 -12.98 -7.37 -18.69
N LEU A 496 -12.86 -6.04 -18.54
CA LEU A 496 -13.35 -4.92 -19.36
C LEU A 496 -14.87 -4.79 -19.69
N HIS A 497 -15.49 -3.66 -19.31
CA HIS A 497 -15.49 -2.44 -20.15
C HIS A 497 -16.33 -1.30 -19.54
N THR A 498 -15.69 -0.13 -19.58
CA THR A 498 -16.21 1.24 -19.75
C THR A 498 -17.45 1.39 -20.63
N THR A 499 -18.40 2.25 -20.25
CA THR A 499 -19.16 3.09 -21.21
C THR A 499 -19.62 4.40 -20.57
N SER A 500 -19.14 5.49 -21.14
CA SER A 500 -19.63 6.87 -21.07
C SER A 500 -21.05 7.01 -21.63
N SER A 501 -21.90 7.81 -20.98
CA SER A 501 -23.15 8.29 -21.58
C SER A 501 -23.29 9.80 -21.43
N THR A 502 -23.12 10.48 -22.55
CA THR A 502 -23.49 11.87 -22.81
C THR A 502 -25.01 12.03 -22.81
N THR A 503 -25.55 12.91 -21.97
CA THR A 503 -26.91 13.43 -22.12
C THR A 503 -26.92 14.94 -22.02
N THR A 504 -27.15 15.57 -23.17
CA THR A 504 -27.50 16.97 -23.36
C THR A 504 -28.76 17.33 -22.57
N MET A 505 -28.66 18.29 -21.64
CA MET A 505 -29.80 18.85 -20.92
C MET A 505 -30.27 20.16 -21.59
N MET A 506 -31.56 20.18 -21.94
CA MET A 506 -32.31 21.39 -22.29
C MET A 506 -32.39 22.32 -21.08
N THR A 507 -32.05 23.59 -21.32
CA THR A 507 -32.30 24.70 -20.40
C THR A 507 -33.80 24.93 -20.21
N ILE A 508 -34.30 24.66 -19.00
CA ILE A 508 -35.57 25.19 -18.49
C ILE A 508 -35.22 26.01 -17.26
N SER A 509 -35.36 27.33 -17.37
CA SER A 509 -35.19 28.28 -16.27
C SER A 509 -36.33 28.14 -15.27
N PHE A 510 -36.05 27.61 -14.09
CA PHE A 510 -36.89 27.79 -12.91
C PHE A 510 -36.19 28.77 -11.97
N ASN A 511 -36.81 29.93 -11.76
CA ASN A 511 -36.56 30.75 -10.57
C ASN A 511 -37.09 29.96 -9.36
N THR A 512 -36.22 29.18 -8.73
CA THR A 512 -36.40 28.75 -7.35
C THR A 512 -35.40 29.54 -6.53
N THR A 513 -35.89 30.33 -5.59
CA THR A 513 -35.10 30.82 -4.46
C THR A 513 -34.42 29.62 -3.83
N GLU A 514 -33.11 29.50 -3.98
CA GLU A 514 -32.32 28.46 -3.33
C GLU A 514 -32.52 28.56 -1.81
N PRO A 515 -32.61 27.41 -1.10
CA PRO A 515 -32.55 27.42 0.34
C PRO A 515 -31.22 28.09 0.75
N LEU A 516 -31.27 29.00 1.73
CA LEU A 516 -30.07 29.57 2.35
C LEU A 516 -29.30 28.45 3.05
N CYS A 517 -28.39 27.79 2.33
CA CYS A 517 -27.44 26.87 2.93
C CYS A 517 -26.38 27.71 3.64
N GLN A 518 -26.17 27.45 4.93
CA GLN A 518 -25.16 28.13 5.72
C GLN A 518 -23.95 27.23 5.93
N ASN A 519 -22.78 27.69 5.51
CA ASN A 519 -21.50 27.10 5.90
C ASN A 519 -21.33 27.27 7.41
N LYS A 520 -21.35 26.16 8.16
CA LYS A 520 -21.13 26.15 9.62
C LYS A 520 -20.00 25.21 9.97
N PHE A 521 -19.27 25.58 11.01
CA PHE A 521 -18.25 24.73 11.62
C PHE A 521 -18.62 24.43 13.07
N GLN A 522 -18.66 23.15 13.43
CA GLN A 522 -18.81 22.72 14.82
C GLN A 522 -17.43 22.51 15.45
N GLN A 523 -17.10 23.29 16.48
CA GLN A 523 -15.86 23.12 17.22
C GLN A 523 -15.96 22.00 18.25
N ILE A 524 -14.95 21.13 18.27
CA ILE A 524 -14.67 20.12 19.30
C ILE A 524 -13.27 20.40 19.85
N SER A 525 -13.12 20.48 21.17
CA SER A 525 -11.82 20.69 21.83
C SER A 525 -11.44 19.47 22.66
N ILE A 526 -10.26 18.91 22.40
CA ILE A 526 -9.76 17.70 23.06
C ILE A 526 -8.65 18.09 24.01
N ASN A 527 -8.84 17.84 25.32
CA ASN A 527 -7.80 18.11 26.30
C ASN A 527 -6.68 17.06 26.24
N ILE A 528 -5.43 17.51 26.20
CA ILE A 528 -4.25 16.69 26.04
C ILE A 528 -3.27 17.00 27.17
N THR A 529 -2.79 15.95 27.85
CA THR A 529 -1.94 16.04 29.04
C THR A 529 -0.44 16.19 28.73
N CYS A 530 -0.08 16.58 27.51
CA CYS A 530 1.30 16.58 27.05
C CYS A 530 1.84 18.01 26.81
N PHE A 531 2.11 18.80 27.86
CA PHE A 531 2.78 20.10 27.67
C PHE A 531 3.57 20.59 28.91
N GLU A 532 4.89 20.74 28.72
CA GLU A 532 5.68 21.91 29.11
C GLU A 532 6.82 22.09 28.08
N SER A 533 6.58 22.71 26.92
CA SER A 533 7.70 23.07 26.03
C SER A 533 7.56 24.47 25.45
N TYR A 534 8.52 25.33 25.81
CA TYR A 534 8.71 26.68 25.30
C TYR A 534 9.31 26.75 23.88
N TYR A 535 9.56 25.61 23.21
CA TYR A 535 10.31 25.57 21.95
C TYR A 535 9.51 25.00 20.77
N HIS A 536 9.75 25.61 19.61
CA HIS A 536 8.97 25.57 18.38
C HIS A 536 9.29 24.33 17.51
N ASN A 537 8.46 23.27 17.51
CA ASN A 537 8.20 22.39 16.35
C ASN A 537 7.26 21.21 16.71
N PHE A 538 5.93 21.40 16.64
CA PHE A 538 5.01 20.26 16.73
C PHE A 538 4.75 19.65 15.34
N LYS A 539 4.76 18.33 15.28
CA LYS A 539 4.40 17.54 14.11
C LYS A 539 3.05 16.88 14.36
N ILE A 540 2.19 16.96 13.38
CA ILE A 540 0.86 16.34 13.35
C ILE A 540 0.66 15.79 11.95
N ALA A 541 0.03 14.62 11.87
CA ALA A 541 -0.42 14.00 10.63
C ALA A 541 -1.67 13.15 10.91
N THR A 542 -2.34 12.74 9.84
CA THR A 542 -3.55 11.90 9.87
C THR A 542 -3.33 10.59 9.12
N GLY A 543 -4.10 9.57 9.48
CA GLY A 543 -4.14 8.29 8.80
C GLY A 543 -4.99 7.26 9.55
N ASP A 544 -5.40 6.19 8.89
CA ASP A 544 -6.12 5.08 9.52
C ASP A 544 -5.11 4.07 10.11
N PHE A 545 -4.85 4.12 11.41
CA PHE A 545 -3.81 3.31 12.05
C PHE A 545 -4.29 1.92 12.48
N ASN A 546 -5.59 1.62 12.35
CA ASN A 546 -6.17 0.36 12.84
C ASN A 546 -7.08 -0.34 11.79
N ASN A 547 -7.15 0.18 10.56
CA ASN A 547 -7.98 -0.29 9.44
C ASN A 547 -9.49 -0.30 9.76
N ASP A 548 -9.97 0.72 10.48
CA ASP A 548 -11.39 0.89 10.79
C ASP A 548 -12.12 1.84 9.81
N ASN A 549 -11.42 2.31 8.77
CA ASN A 549 -11.84 3.30 7.79
C ASN A 549 -12.22 4.66 8.41
N ARG A 550 -11.60 5.02 9.53
CA ARG A 550 -11.68 6.36 10.10
C ARG A 550 -10.30 6.99 10.15
N VAL A 551 -10.27 8.30 9.98
CA VAL A 551 -9.04 9.06 10.03
C VAL A 551 -8.64 9.27 11.48
N ASP A 552 -7.54 8.67 11.91
CA ASP A 552 -6.95 8.90 13.22
C ASP A 552 -5.89 10.01 13.17
N LEU A 553 -5.39 10.41 14.35
CA LEU A 553 -4.44 11.51 14.48
C LEU A 553 -3.16 11.07 15.19
N VAL A 554 -2.01 11.39 14.60
CA VAL A 554 -0.68 11.22 15.22
C VAL A 554 -0.03 12.57 15.46
N TYR A 555 0.56 12.78 16.63
CA TYR A 555 1.28 14.02 16.91
C TYR A 555 2.48 13.85 17.84
N SER A 556 3.50 14.70 17.65
CA SER A 556 4.71 14.74 18.49
C SER A 556 4.39 15.34 19.86
N CYS A 557 4.82 14.70 20.93
CA CYS A 557 4.51 15.05 22.31
C CYS A 557 5.80 15.16 23.13
N LYS A 558 5.93 16.21 23.95
CA LYS A 558 7.05 16.41 24.88
C LYS A 558 6.56 16.57 26.32
N SER A 559 7.09 15.74 27.21
CA SER A 559 6.94 15.83 28.67
C SER A 559 8.27 16.23 29.32
N ASP A 560 8.26 16.66 30.58
CA ASP A 560 9.42 17.15 31.35
C ASP A 560 10.67 16.25 31.29
N GLN A 561 10.50 14.95 31.03
CA GLN A 561 11.60 13.98 30.99
C GLN A 561 11.66 13.13 29.72
N ASN A 562 10.65 13.14 28.85
CA ASN A 562 10.58 12.28 27.66
C ASN A 562 9.91 12.99 26.48
N GLU A 563 10.45 12.77 25.28
CA GLU A 563 9.82 13.10 24.00
C GLU A 563 9.26 11.84 23.35
N GLY A 564 8.20 11.97 22.57
CA GLY A 564 7.54 10.81 21.98
C GLY A 564 6.43 11.21 21.04
N ILE A 565 5.61 10.23 20.70
CA ILE A 565 4.47 10.41 19.81
C ILE A 565 3.23 9.93 20.55
N LEU A 566 2.15 10.68 20.41
CA LEU A 566 0.83 10.24 20.80
C LEU A 566 -0.02 9.99 19.57
N VAL A 567 -0.69 8.84 19.57
CA VAL A 567 -1.72 8.49 18.60
C VAL A 567 -3.07 8.54 19.29
N LEU A 568 -4.02 9.21 18.63
CA LEU A 568 -5.37 9.42 19.07
C LEU A 568 -6.32 8.73 18.08
N LEU A 569 -6.94 7.64 18.52
CA LEU A 569 -7.87 6.86 17.70
C LEU A 569 -9.30 7.42 17.81
N ILE A 570 -10.00 7.47 16.69
CA ILE A 570 -11.37 8.01 16.59
C ILE A 570 -12.43 6.92 16.76
N ASN A 571 -13.43 7.20 17.60
CA ASN A 571 -14.62 6.38 17.77
C ASN A 571 -15.69 6.71 16.71
N GLU A 572 -16.66 5.80 16.55
CA GLU A 572 -17.85 5.98 15.69
C GLU A 572 -18.65 7.27 15.91
N ASN A 573 -18.54 7.91 17.08
CA ASN A 573 -19.25 9.14 17.42
C ASN A 573 -18.39 10.42 17.26
N GLY A 574 -17.22 10.33 16.63
CA GLY A 574 -16.27 11.44 16.48
C GLY A 574 -15.53 11.83 17.77
N THR A 575 -15.61 11.01 18.82
CA THR A 575 -14.83 11.20 20.06
C THR A 575 -13.56 10.34 20.04
N PHE A 576 -12.53 10.74 20.77
CA PHE A 576 -11.25 10.01 20.80
C PHE A 576 -11.21 9.02 21.99
N HIS A 577 -10.57 7.87 21.81
CA HIS A 577 -10.28 6.94 22.90
C HIS A 577 -8.84 6.40 22.86
N ASN A 578 -8.44 5.79 23.98
CA ASN A 578 -7.16 5.12 24.24
C ASN A 578 -5.96 5.65 23.45
N SER A 579 -5.32 6.64 24.06
CA SER A 579 -4.05 7.19 23.66
C SER A 579 -2.89 6.21 23.91
N THR A 580 -2.28 5.67 22.86
CA THR A 580 -0.99 4.98 22.96
C THR A 580 0.12 6.03 22.97
N ILE A 581 0.71 6.29 24.14
CA ILE A 581 1.95 7.08 24.23
C ILE A 581 3.10 6.15 23.91
N LEU A 582 3.75 6.34 22.76
CA LEU A 582 5.05 5.75 22.50
C LEU A 582 6.11 6.73 22.99
N LEU A 583 6.66 6.47 24.18
CA LEU A 583 7.79 7.22 24.72
C LEU A 583 9.06 6.75 24.03
N LEU A 584 9.73 7.66 23.30
CA LEU A 584 11.06 7.42 22.74
C LEU A 584 12.07 7.88 23.80
N SER A 585 13.05 7.04 24.13
CA SER A 585 13.76 7.10 25.41
C SER A 585 14.86 8.17 25.54
N THR A 586 14.87 9.24 24.74
CA THR A 586 15.94 10.25 24.73
C THR A 586 15.44 11.69 24.52
N PHE A 587 16.29 12.68 24.85
CA PHE A 587 15.99 14.11 24.81
C PHE A 587 16.17 14.74 23.41
N HIS A 588 15.76 14.03 22.35
CA HIS A 588 15.96 14.48 20.97
C HIS A 588 14.64 14.84 20.29
N LEU A 589 14.66 15.99 19.58
CA LEU A 589 13.51 16.53 18.87
C LEU A 589 13.08 15.62 17.71
N ILE A 590 11.77 15.56 17.49
CA ILE A 590 11.16 14.97 16.30
C ILE A 590 11.13 16.05 15.21
N ASP A 591 11.90 15.84 14.14
CA ASP A 591 12.10 16.85 13.09
C ASP A 591 10.97 16.86 12.06
N PHE A 592 10.31 15.71 11.84
CA PHE A 592 9.13 15.57 10.97
C PHE A 592 8.40 14.25 11.24
N ILE A 593 7.16 14.16 10.75
CA ILE A 593 6.32 12.95 10.75
C ILE A 593 5.66 12.86 9.37
N TYR A 594 5.69 11.67 8.78
CA TYR A 594 4.93 11.31 7.58
C TYR A 594 4.13 10.05 7.84
N VAL A 595 2.97 9.93 7.18
CA VAL A 595 2.03 8.82 7.38
C VAL A 595 1.71 8.16 6.05
N VAL A 596 2.07 6.89 5.89
CA VAL A 596 1.96 6.09 4.66
C VAL A 596 1.92 4.61 5.02
N ASP A 597 1.22 3.77 4.25
CA ASP A 597 1.25 2.31 4.37
C ASP A 597 2.54 1.72 3.73
N PHE A 598 3.58 1.47 4.54
CA PHE A 598 4.88 1.01 4.02
C PHE A 598 4.94 -0.49 3.76
N ASN A 599 3.92 -1.26 4.15
CA ASN A 599 3.91 -2.71 4.02
C ASN A 599 2.68 -3.26 3.24
N ASN A 600 1.88 -2.37 2.67
CA ASN A 600 0.66 -2.65 1.90
C ASN A 600 -0.37 -3.49 2.67
N ASP A 601 -0.51 -3.27 3.98
CA ASP A 601 -1.48 -3.97 4.83
C ASP A 601 -2.82 -3.21 5.01
N ASN A 602 -2.98 -2.09 4.30
CA ASN A 602 -4.08 -1.13 4.37
C ASN A 602 -4.20 -0.39 5.72
N ARG A 603 -3.17 -0.41 6.56
CA ARG A 603 -3.05 0.50 7.69
C ARG A 603 -1.98 1.54 7.40
N SER A 604 -2.21 2.73 7.92
CA SER A 604 -1.25 3.81 7.86
C SER A 604 -0.10 3.54 8.84
N ASP A 605 1.14 3.65 8.40
CA ASP A 605 2.31 3.58 9.27
C ASP A 605 2.93 4.97 9.44
N VAL A 606 3.84 5.15 10.40
CA VAL A 606 4.44 6.44 10.70
C VAL A 606 5.94 6.43 10.43
N PHE A 607 6.41 7.27 9.51
CA PHE A 607 7.84 7.54 9.30
C PHE A 607 8.25 8.85 9.97
N LEU A 608 9.33 8.81 10.74
CA LEU A 608 9.79 9.97 11.50
C LEU A 608 11.31 10.01 11.65
N LYS A 609 11.83 11.22 11.80
CA LYS A 609 13.21 11.46 12.25
C LYS A 609 13.22 11.77 13.73
N TYR A 610 14.04 11.03 14.45
CA TYR A 610 14.24 11.16 15.88
C TYR A 610 15.73 11.24 16.18
N GLY A 611 16.21 12.42 16.60
CA GLY A 611 17.64 12.64 16.80
C GLY A 611 18.43 12.41 15.50
N THR A 612 19.32 11.41 15.50
CA THR A 612 20.18 11.02 14.36
C THR A 612 19.70 9.74 13.66
N GLU A 613 18.42 9.39 13.84
CA GLU A 613 17.82 8.15 13.33
C GLU A 613 16.53 8.42 12.55
N PHE A 614 16.35 7.68 11.46
CA PHE A 614 15.05 7.49 10.80
C PHE A 614 14.42 6.20 11.32
N ILE A 615 13.11 6.27 11.60
CA ILE A 615 12.34 5.18 12.18
C ILE A 615 11.01 5.07 11.44
N VAL A 616 10.59 3.83 11.16
CA VAL A 616 9.20 3.50 10.83
C VAL A 616 8.53 2.90 12.06
N LEU A 617 7.34 3.39 12.39
CA LEU A 617 6.43 2.77 13.33
C LEU A 617 5.35 2.06 12.52
N LEU A 618 5.47 0.74 12.40
CA LEU A 618 4.46 -0.10 11.76
C LEU A 618 3.24 -0.23 12.66
N SER A 619 2.08 0.02 12.09
CA SER A 619 0.79 -0.06 12.77
C SER A 619 0.30 -1.51 12.93
N ASN A 620 -0.30 -1.81 14.07
CA ASN A 620 -0.95 -3.09 14.35
C ASN A 620 -2.48 -2.91 14.40
N ASP A 621 -3.23 -4.01 14.23
CA ASP A 621 -4.71 -4.04 14.23
C ASP A 621 -5.41 -3.37 15.44
N ASN A 622 -4.68 -3.14 16.53
CA ASN A 622 -5.19 -2.54 17.76
C ASN A 622 -4.76 -1.07 17.96
N GLY A 623 -4.19 -0.41 16.95
CA GLY A 623 -3.66 0.96 17.02
C GLY A 623 -2.38 1.09 17.87
N THR A 624 -1.69 -0.02 18.11
CA THR A 624 -0.32 -0.01 18.68
C THR A 624 0.72 -0.05 17.57
N PHE A 625 1.97 0.30 17.87
CA PHE A 625 3.03 0.38 16.88
C PHE A 625 4.21 -0.54 17.19
N GLN A 626 4.78 -1.14 16.15
CA GLN A 626 6.07 -1.80 16.16
C GLN A 626 7.15 -0.85 15.60
N LEU A 627 8.21 -0.64 16.36
CA LEU A 627 9.33 0.20 15.94
C LEU A 627 10.28 -0.59 15.03
N LEU A 628 10.59 -0.02 13.86
CA LEU A 628 11.61 -0.49 12.93
C LEU A 628 12.64 0.62 12.67
N PRO A 629 13.92 0.41 13.02
CA PRO A 629 14.97 1.34 12.65
C PRO A 629 15.19 1.30 11.13
N VAL A 630 15.33 2.47 10.51
CA VAL A 630 15.53 2.59 9.06
C VAL A 630 16.99 2.89 8.75
N LEU A 631 17.49 4.00 9.27
CA LEU A 631 18.84 4.49 9.00
C LEU A 631 19.31 5.24 10.25
N SER A 632 20.61 5.21 10.51
CA SER A 632 21.24 6.01 11.57
C SER A 632 22.62 6.49 11.16
N GLY A 633 23.09 7.59 11.77
CA GLY A 633 24.47 8.08 11.59
C GLY A 633 24.64 9.17 10.53
N GLU A 634 25.77 9.13 9.82
CA GLU A 634 26.34 10.28 9.07
C GLU A 634 25.47 10.83 7.92
N TYR A 635 24.50 10.05 7.43
CA TYR A 635 23.54 10.46 6.40
C TYR A 635 22.38 11.30 6.92
N ILE A 636 22.15 11.35 8.24
CA ILE A 636 20.93 11.92 8.82
C ILE A 636 21.21 13.17 9.67
N ASP A 637 22.44 13.68 9.60
CA ASP A 637 22.76 15.00 10.10
C ASP A 637 22.23 16.06 9.14
N ASP A 638 21.58 17.08 9.71
CA ASP A 638 21.08 18.28 9.04
C ASP A 638 20.17 18.01 7.82
N ILE A 639 19.12 17.21 8.03
CA ILE A 639 18.13 16.91 6.99
C ILE A 639 17.38 18.18 6.60
N PHE A 640 17.37 18.48 5.30
CA PHE A 640 16.67 19.63 4.74
C PHE A 640 15.21 19.29 4.40
N LYS A 641 15.00 18.29 3.54
CA LYS A 641 13.69 17.85 3.08
C LYS A 641 13.62 16.34 2.91
N VAL A 642 12.39 15.83 2.96
CA VAL A 642 12.06 14.42 2.78
C VAL A 642 10.80 14.28 1.93
N TYR A 643 10.77 13.29 1.05
CA TYR A 643 9.64 12.91 0.21
C TYR A 643 9.43 11.40 0.28
N ILE A 644 8.18 10.97 0.29
CA ILE A 644 7.80 9.55 0.24
C ILE A 644 6.98 9.32 -1.02
N ALA A 645 7.48 8.45 -1.89
CA ALA A 645 6.85 8.10 -3.15
C ALA A 645 7.50 6.85 -3.73
N ASP A 646 6.98 6.33 -4.83
CA ASP A 646 7.60 5.22 -5.57
C ASP A 646 8.61 5.79 -6.60
N PHE A 647 9.90 5.73 -6.31
CA PHE A 647 10.97 6.30 -7.16
C PHE A 647 11.56 5.28 -8.14
N ASN A 648 11.11 4.02 -8.10
CA ASN A 648 11.60 2.95 -8.97
C ASN A 648 10.47 2.22 -9.74
N ASN A 649 9.22 2.68 -9.60
CA ASN A 649 8.01 2.13 -10.21
C ASN A 649 7.74 0.67 -9.82
N ASP A 650 8.11 0.27 -8.60
CA ASP A 650 7.88 -1.08 -8.07
C ASP A 650 6.59 -1.19 -7.22
N LYS A 651 5.87 -0.08 -7.07
CA LYS A 651 4.63 0.11 -6.30
C LYS A 651 4.80 0.00 -4.79
N GLN A 652 6.02 0.18 -4.28
CA GLN A 652 6.28 0.33 -2.86
C GLN A 652 6.73 1.76 -2.57
N PHE A 653 6.50 2.20 -1.34
CA PHE A 653 6.91 3.53 -0.92
C PHE A 653 8.39 3.55 -0.55
N ASP A 654 9.12 4.42 -1.23
CA ASP A 654 10.52 4.75 -1.00
C ASP A 654 10.63 6.10 -0.25
N VAL A 655 11.82 6.42 0.25
CA VAL A 655 12.11 7.70 0.93
C VAL A 655 13.24 8.43 0.21
N LEU A 656 12.95 9.61 -0.35
CA LEU A 656 13.96 10.56 -0.83
C LEU A 656 14.23 11.60 0.25
N PHE A 657 15.49 11.92 0.51
CA PHE A 657 15.86 13.01 1.40
C PHE A 657 17.14 13.72 0.95
N THR A 658 17.32 14.94 1.46
CA THR A 658 18.52 15.75 1.23
C THR A 658 19.05 16.33 2.54
N GLN A 659 20.34 16.65 2.54
CA GLN A 659 21.04 17.25 3.68
C GLN A 659 21.40 18.71 3.36
N ASN A 660 21.31 19.59 4.35
CA ASN A 660 21.70 21.00 4.27
C ASN A 660 23.17 21.23 4.69
N SER A 661 24.06 20.30 4.35
CA SER A 661 25.46 20.37 4.78
C SER A 661 26.36 20.79 3.63
N ARG A 662 27.19 21.83 3.84
CA ARG A 662 28.16 22.39 2.88
C ARG A 662 29.13 21.38 2.24
N LEU A 663 29.16 20.14 2.72
CA LEU A 663 30.04 19.07 2.27
C LEU A 663 29.29 17.89 1.63
N LYS A 664 27.95 17.81 1.72
CA LYS A 664 27.14 16.65 1.30
C LYS A 664 25.70 17.07 0.93
N GLU A 665 25.50 17.61 -0.27
CA GLU A 665 24.19 18.14 -0.71
C GLU A 665 23.52 17.24 -1.78
N ASN A 666 23.76 15.93 -1.74
CA ASN A 666 23.24 15.01 -2.75
C ASN A 666 21.83 14.51 -2.36
N PRO A 667 20.91 14.32 -3.33
CA PRO A 667 19.69 13.57 -3.11
C PRO A 667 20.00 12.10 -2.83
N ILE A 668 19.40 11.59 -1.76
CA ILE A 668 19.57 10.24 -1.25
C ILE A 668 18.21 9.55 -1.26
N VAL A 669 18.13 8.38 -1.89
CA VAL A 669 16.91 7.56 -1.92
C VAL A 669 17.12 6.27 -1.13
N LEU A 670 16.15 5.94 -0.28
CA LEU A 670 16.00 4.64 0.38
C LEU A 670 14.87 3.90 -0.32
N LEU A 671 15.20 2.83 -1.04
CA LEU A 671 14.18 2.02 -1.69
C LEU A 671 13.45 1.16 -0.65
N GLY A 672 12.14 1.21 -0.65
CA GLY A 672 11.26 0.38 0.16
C GLY A 672 11.38 -1.09 -0.22
N THR A 673 11.12 -1.94 0.76
CA THR A 673 11.03 -3.41 0.58
C THR A 673 9.62 -3.93 0.69
N GLY A 674 8.64 -3.04 0.90
CA GLY A 674 7.22 -3.38 0.96
C GLY A 674 6.82 -4.13 2.22
N ILE A 675 7.68 -4.12 3.24
CA ILE A 675 7.43 -4.70 4.57
C ILE A 675 7.81 -3.73 5.69
N GLY A 676 7.89 -2.43 5.41
CA GLY A 676 8.32 -1.41 6.39
C GLY A 676 9.84 -1.26 6.57
N THR A 677 10.65 -1.96 5.76
CA THR A 677 12.13 -1.83 5.77
C THR A 677 12.64 -1.23 4.47
N PHE A 678 13.88 -0.72 4.47
CA PHE A 678 14.48 -0.07 3.31
C PHE A 678 15.82 -0.69 2.94
N GLN A 679 16.20 -0.55 1.68
CA GLN A 679 17.52 -0.89 1.16
C GLN A 679 18.56 0.15 1.57
N GLU A 680 19.81 -0.09 1.17
CA GLU A 680 20.89 0.88 1.43
C GLU A 680 20.63 2.21 0.71
N PRO A 681 21.15 3.32 1.25
CA PRO A 681 21.03 4.62 0.62
C PRO A 681 21.66 4.67 -0.77
N ILE A 682 20.87 5.06 -1.76
CA ILE A 682 21.32 5.37 -3.12
C ILE A 682 21.60 6.86 -3.18
N VAL A 683 22.87 7.23 -3.36
CA VAL A 683 23.31 8.62 -3.43
C VAL A 683 23.53 9.00 -4.89
N SER A 684 22.76 9.97 -5.40
CA SER A 684 22.98 10.52 -6.74
C SER A 684 23.95 11.71 -6.63
N SER A 685 25.21 11.49 -7.00
CA SER A 685 26.26 12.51 -6.89
C SER A 685 26.22 13.52 -8.04
N SER A 686 26.33 14.80 -7.70
CA SER A 686 26.55 15.88 -8.68
C SER A 686 27.95 16.47 -8.54
N THR A 687 28.51 16.99 -9.63
CA THR A 687 29.76 17.74 -9.61
C THR A 687 29.51 19.20 -9.22
N GLY A 688 29.89 19.61 -8.01
CA GLY A 688 30.14 21.02 -7.71
C GLY A 688 29.24 21.69 -6.67
N PHE A 689 28.99 21.04 -5.53
CA PHE A 689 28.30 21.68 -4.41
C PHE A 689 29.26 22.41 -3.46
N SER A 690 28.93 23.67 -3.18
CA SER A 690 29.42 24.38 -2.01
C SER A 690 28.53 25.60 -1.70
N GLN A 691 27.21 25.46 -1.50
CA GLN A 691 26.35 26.46 -0.83
C GLN A 691 24.85 26.10 -0.79
N GLU A 692 24.14 26.81 0.08
CA GLU A 692 22.81 26.57 0.64
C GLU A 692 21.72 26.16 -0.38
N MET A 693 20.95 25.12 -0.05
CA MET A 693 19.78 24.65 -0.80
C MET A 693 18.55 25.49 -0.44
N GLY A 694 17.70 25.81 -1.43
CA GLY A 694 16.47 26.59 -1.21
C GLY A 694 15.21 25.77 -1.12
N ASP A 695 14.95 24.94 -2.12
CA ASP A 695 13.73 24.15 -2.20
C ASP A 695 13.94 22.90 -3.06
N ILE A 696 13.06 21.92 -2.90
CA ILE A 696 13.01 20.68 -3.69
C ILE A 696 11.57 20.40 -4.07
N VAL A 697 11.34 19.88 -5.26
CA VAL A 697 10.06 19.34 -5.70
C VAL A 697 10.28 18.01 -6.43
N VAL A 698 9.34 17.09 -6.27
CA VAL A 698 9.31 15.78 -6.93
C VAL A 698 8.11 15.74 -7.87
N TYR A 699 8.33 15.43 -9.15
CA TYR A 699 7.27 15.35 -10.17
C TYR A 699 7.79 14.59 -11.41
N ASP A 700 6.91 13.98 -12.21
CA ASP A 700 7.29 13.41 -13.51
C ASP A 700 7.39 14.55 -14.55
N LEU A 701 8.61 15.01 -14.83
CA LEU A 701 8.85 16.20 -15.67
C LEU A 701 8.75 15.87 -17.16
N ASP A 702 8.92 14.62 -17.55
CA ASP A 702 8.95 14.19 -18.95
C ASP A 702 7.82 13.21 -19.36
N ASN A 703 6.88 12.96 -18.45
CA ASN A 703 5.70 12.11 -18.61
C ASN A 703 6.04 10.64 -18.90
N ASP A 704 7.13 10.10 -18.35
CA ASP A 704 7.52 8.69 -18.49
C ASP A 704 7.00 7.77 -17.36
N ASN A 705 6.25 8.34 -16.41
CA ASN A 705 5.75 7.74 -15.18
C ASN A 705 6.84 7.33 -14.18
N ILE A 706 8.05 7.89 -14.29
CA ILE A 706 9.09 7.82 -13.27
C ILE A 706 9.19 9.20 -12.63
N LEU A 707 9.29 9.25 -11.31
CA LEU A 707 9.41 10.53 -10.61
C LEU A 707 10.79 11.13 -10.83
N ASP A 708 10.81 12.42 -11.17
CA ASP A 708 12.00 13.25 -11.29
C ASP A 708 12.10 14.24 -10.12
N ILE A 709 13.22 14.95 -10.05
CA ILE A 709 13.46 15.95 -8.99
C ILE A 709 13.86 17.30 -9.57
N VAL A 710 13.48 18.37 -8.88
CA VAL A 710 13.94 19.74 -9.12
C VAL A 710 14.41 20.33 -7.81
N ILE A 711 15.59 20.94 -7.80
CA ILE A 711 16.25 21.51 -6.62
C ILE A 711 16.68 22.94 -6.95
N SER A 712 16.32 23.91 -6.11
CA SER A 712 16.88 25.26 -6.17
C SER A 712 18.06 25.37 -5.22
N PHE A 713 19.13 26.03 -5.66
CA PHE A 713 20.35 26.15 -4.87
C PHE A 713 21.03 27.49 -5.12
N GLU A 714 21.88 27.91 -4.20
CA GLU A 714 22.77 29.06 -4.36
C GLU A 714 24.19 28.60 -4.73
N LEU A 715 24.80 29.27 -5.71
CA LEU A 715 26.20 29.10 -6.06
C LEU A 715 26.86 30.44 -6.36
N ASN A 716 27.78 30.86 -5.49
CA ASN A 716 28.55 32.10 -5.66
C ASN A 716 27.66 33.35 -5.85
N MET A 717 26.63 33.54 -5.00
CA MET A 717 25.64 34.63 -5.08
C MET A 717 24.78 34.61 -6.37
N ASN A 718 24.66 33.46 -7.01
CA ASN A 718 23.70 33.21 -8.08
C ASN A 718 22.77 32.09 -7.63
N VAL A 719 21.50 32.15 -8.01
CA VAL A 719 20.61 31.00 -7.89
C VAL A 719 20.75 30.12 -9.11
N GLY A 720 20.67 28.81 -8.90
CA GLY A 720 20.52 27.82 -9.94
C GLY A 720 19.33 26.92 -9.66
N VAL A 721 18.84 26.28 -10.72
CA VAL A 721 17.95 25.13 -10.62
C VAL A 721 18.68 23.92 -11.16
N MET A 722 18.67 22.86 -10.39
CA MET A 722 19.09 21.54 -10.80
C MET A 722 17.83 20.70 -11.01
N TYR A 723 17.75 20.00 -12.12
CA TYR A 723 16.69 19.02 -12.36
C TYR A 723 17.32 17.67 -12.66
N GLY A 724 16.68 16.60 -12.20
CA GLY A 724 17.21 15.25 -12.24
C GLY A 724 16.18 14.28 -12.79
N TYR A 725 16.43 13.71 -13.96
CA TYR A 725 15.56 12.68 -14.53
C TYR A 725 15.81 11.33 -13.87
N GLY A 726 14.76 10.67 -13.41
CA GLY A 726 14.82 9.37 -12.76
C GLY A 726 15.19 8.26 -13.73
N TYR A 727 16.07 7.34 -13.30
CA TYR A 727 16.37 6.13 -14.08
C TYR A 727 15.44 4.95 -13.77
N GLY A 728 14.48 5.12 -12.85
CA GLY A 728 13.59 4.05 -12.39
C GLY A 728 14.26 3.02 -11.48
N ASN A 729 15.42 3.37 -10.90
CA ASN A 729 16.14 2.54 -9.92
C ASN A 729 16.45 3.32 -8.64
N GLY A 730 15.77 4.46 -8.40
CA GLY A 730 16.06 5.38 -7.30
C GLY A 730 17.25 6.32 -7.51
N SER A 731 17.92 6.28 -8.67
CA SER A 731 18.98 7.24 -9.03
C SER A 731 18.53 8.25 -10.08
N PHE A 732 19.15 9.43 -10.08
CA PHE A 732 18.79 10.56 -10.94
C PHE A 732 19.95 11.03 -11.83
N SER A 733 19.62 11.42 -13.06
CA SER A 733 20.50 12.14 -13.97
C SER A 733 20.43 13.65 -13.72
N LEU A 734 21.29 14.15 -12.85
CA LEU A 734 21.30 15.56 -12.46
C LEU A 734 21.87 16.47 -13.57
N GLN A 735 21.12 17.53 -13.92
CA GLN A 735 21.52 18.62 -14.82
C GLN A 735 21.35 19.97 -14.14
N THR A 736 22.28 20.90 -14.39
CA THR A 736 22.31 22.20 -13.71
C THR A 736 22.05 23.35 -14.68
N LEU A 737 21.13 24.23 -14.31
CA LEU A 737 20.88 25.51 -14.97
C LEU A 737 21.23 26.66 -14.02
N LEU A 738 22.23 27.47 -14.39
CA LEU A 738 22.67 28.62 -13.59
C LEU A 738 22.07 29.92 -14.11
N PHE A 739 21.48 30.71 -13.20
CA PHE A 739 21.00 32.05 -13.51
C PHE A 739 22.08 33.07 -13.18
N LYS A 740 22.67 33.72 -14.19
CA LYS A 740 23.63 34.84 -14.00
C LYS A 740 22.92 36.13 -13.58
N HIS A 741 22.13 36.07 -12.53
CA HIS A 741 21.49 37.22 -11.92
C HIS A 741 21.81 37.18 -10.42
N HIS A 742 22.12 38.35 -9.84
CA HIS A 742 22.35 38.54 -8.40
C HIS A 742 21.07 38.27 -7.60
N ILE A 743 20.65 37.00 -7.58
CA ILE A 743 19.56 36.47 -6.79
C ILE A 743 20.22 35.95 -5.53
N ILE A 744 19.81 36.49 -4.38
CA ILE A 744 20.51 36.32 -3.10
C ILE A 744 19.89 35.18 -2.27
N ASN A 745 18.74 34.64 -2.69
CA ASN A 745 18.03 33.58 -1.99
C ASN A 745 17.48 32.54 -2.97
N PRO A 746 17.82 31.24 -2.85
CA PRO A 746 17.24 30.18 -3.66
C PRO A 746 15.74 30.05 -3.34
N GLY A 747 14.92 30.63 -4.21
CA GLY A 747 13.47 30.76 -4.02
C GLY A 747 12.70 29.44 -3.93
N THR A 748 11.43 29.54 -3.52
CA THR A 748 10.47 28.42 -3.51
C THR A 748 10.18 27.97 -4.94
N LEU A 749 10.08 26.65 -5.12
CA LEU A 749 9.83 26.00 -6.40
C LEU A 749 8.37 25.55 -6.50
N TYR A 750 7.80 25.75 -7.69
CA TYR A 750 6.48 25.25 -8.04
C TYR A 750 6.53 24.60 -9.42
N ILE A 751 5.75 23.54 -9.60
CA ILE A 751 5.70 22.76 -10.84
C ILE A 751 4.27 22.75 -11.35
N ALA A 752 4.07 23.14 -12.60
CA ALA A 752 2.76 23.13 -13.26
C ALA A 752 2.92 23.26 -14.78
N ASN A 753 1.89 22.90 -15.54
CA ASN A 753 1.82 23.19 -16.96
C ASN A 753 1.14 24.56 -17.17
N ILE A 754 1.94 25.63 -17.15
CA ILE A 754 1.43 27.02 -17.14
C ILE A 754 1.03 27.46 -18.55
N ASN A 755 1.73 26.99 -19.58
CA ASN A 755 1.47 27.37 -20.96
C ASN A 755 0.54 26.41 -21.73
N ASN A 756 0.08 25.34 -21.07
CA ASN A 756 -0.75 24.27 -21.61
C ASN A 756 -0.15 23.55 -22.84
N ASP A 757 1.17 23.33 -22.86
CA ASP A 757 1.89 22.70 -23.98
C ASP A 757 2.20 21.20 -23.79
N GLN A 758 1.70 20.60 -22.72
CA GLN A 758 1.92 19.21 -22.26
C GLN A 758 3.29 18.95 -21.62
N TYR A 759 4.21 19.91 -21.67
CA TYR A 759 5.46 19.85 -20.93
C TYR A 759 5.29 20.59 -19.61
N ILE A 760 5.97 20.10 -18.60
CA ILE A 760 5.88 20.64 -17.26
C ILE A 760 6.82 21.83 -17.12
N ASP A 761 6.35 22.91 -16.53
CA ASP A 761 7.11 24.14 -16.31
C ASP A 761 7.57 24.26 -14.85
N ILE A 762 8.71 24.93 -14.65
CA ILE A 762 9.25 25.22 -13.32
C ILE A 762 9.07 26.71 -13.02
N THR A 763 8.45 27.02 -11.89
CA THR A 763 8.31 28.39 -11.38
C THR A 763 9.18 28.59 -10.15
N ILE A 764 9.97 29.67 -10.15
CA ILE A 764 10.81 30.08 -9.02
C ILE A 764 10.29 31.41 -8.50
N TYR A 765 10.06 31.48 -7.19
CA TYR A 765 9.69 32.72 -6.52
C TYR A 765 10.82 33.26 -5.64
N ASP A 766 11.32 34.44 -6.00
CA ASP A 766 12.38 35.16 -5.29
C ASP A 766 11.77 36.16 -4.30
N TYR A 767 11.93 35.89 -2.99
CA TYR A 767 11.40 36.71 -1.91
C TYR A 767 12.06 38.09 -1.82
N ASP A 768 13.36 38.19 -2.11
CA ASP A 768 14.14 39.42 -1.92
C ASP A 768 13.87 40.42 -3.03
N LEU A 769 13.87 39.93 -4.28
CA LEU A 769 13.60 40.77 -5.44
C LEU A 769 12.12 40.81 -5.84
N LYS A 770 11.27 39.98 -5.23
CA LYS A 770 9.83 39.84 -5.53
C LYS A 770 9.57 39.52 -7.01
N HIS A 771 10.41 38.64 -7.56
CA HIS A 771 10.32 38.20 -8.95
C HIS A 771 9.80 36.77 -9.05
N VAL A 772 9.06 36.53 -10.12
CA VAL A 772 8.59 35.20 -10.51
C VAL A 772 9.27 34.88 -11.82
N TYR A 773 10.00 33.78 -11.82
CA TYR A 773 10.67 33.24 -13.00
C TYR A 773 9.93 31.98 -13.42
N VAL A 774 9.54 31.89 -14.68
CA VAL A 774 8.92 30.68 -15.24
C VAL A 774 9.85 30.12 -16.32
N LEU A 775 10.23 28.87 -16.12
CA LEU A 775 11.06 28.06 -17.00
C LEU A 775 10.15 27.11 -17.74
N PHE A 776 10.01 27.32 -19.05
CA PHE A 776 9.13 26.47 -19.85
C PHE A 776 9.82 25.15 -20.15
N GLY A 777 9.11 24.06 -19.89
CA GLY A 777 9.52 22.72 -20.27
C GLY A 777 9.55 22.57 -21.79
N SER A 778 10.27 21.55 -22.27
CA SER A 778 10.29 21.25 -23.70
C SER A 778 10.47 19.76 -23.96
N ALA A 779 10.08 19.33 -25.16
CA ALA A 779 10.20 17.94 -25.63
C ALA A 779 11.59 17.32 -25.51
N ASN A 780 12.64 18.15 -25.47
CA ASN A 780 14.03 17.69 -25.44
C ASN A 780 14.54 17.44 -24.01
N ARG A 781 13.67 17.39 -23.00
CA ARG A 781 14.06 17.24 -21.58
C ARG A 781 14.98 18.38 -21.13
N THR A 782 14.65 19.59 -21.58
CA THR A 782 15.38 20.82 -21.29
C THR A 782 14.42 21.93 -20.93
N PHE A 783 14.88 22.88 -20.12
CA PHE A 783 14.11 24.04 -19.70
C PHE A 783 14.64 25.31 -20.37
N ASP A 784 13.77 26.02 -21.08
CA ASP A 784 14.10 27.29 -21.71
C ASP A 784 13.74 28.46 -20.79
N LEU A 785 14.71 29.35 -20.57
CA LEU A 785 14.52 30.57 -19.80
C LEU A 785 13.83 31.61 -20.69
N GLN A 786 12.50 31.65 -20.69
CA GLN A 786 11.78 32.54 -21.62
C GLN A 786 10.72 33.47 -21.06
N LYS A 787 10.53 33.61 -19.73
CA LYS A 787 9.79 34.78 -19.23
C LYS A 787 10.03 35.09 -17.75
N ARG A 788 10.35 36.36 -17.49
CA ARG A 788 10.29 37.01 -16.17
C ARG A 788 9.14 38.00 -16.22
N PHE A 789 8.27 37.97 -15.22
CA PHE A 789 7.35 39.09 -15.00
C PHE A 789 7.54 39.64 -13.59
N PHE A 790 7.23 40.93 -13.47
CA PHE A 790 7.44 41.68 -12.25
C PHE A 790 6.10 41.80 -11.56
N LEU A 791 6.06 41.38 -10.30
CA LEU A 791 4.96 41.74 -9.44
C LEU A 791 5.14 43.23 -9.12
N THR A 792 4.29 44.10 -9.66
CA THR A 792 4.26 45.53 -9.29
C THR A 792 3.62 45.67 -7.90
N ILE A 793 4.19 45.02 -6.90
CA ILE A 793 3.66 44.96 -5.54
C ILE A 793 4.72 45.56 -4.61
N THR A 794 4.35 46.64 -3.93
CA THR A 794 5.24 47.39 -3.00
C THR A 794 5.37 46.71 -1.64
N SER A 795 4.54 45.71 -1.35
CA SER A 795 4.40 45.08 -0.03
C SER A 795 5.06 43.70 0.08
N SER A 796 5.13 43.16 1.30
CA SER A 796 5.59 41.79 1.54
C SER A 796 4.56 40.80 1.00
N ILE A 797 4.98 39.95 0.07
CA ILE A 797 4.22 38.80 -0.40
C ILE A 797 4.50 37.67 0.58
N TYR A 798 3.45 37.01 1.05
CA TYR A 798 3.57 35.93 2.02
C TYR A 798 3.61 34.57 1.34
N VAL A 799 2.76 34.32 0.33
CA VAL A 799 2.61 32.99 -0.28
C VAL A 799 2.25 33.07 -1.77
N LEU A 800 2.70 32.08 -2.55
CA LEU A 800 2.37 31.81 -3.95
C LEU A 800 1.65 30.45 -4.06
N PHE A 801 0.60 30.38 -4.87
CA PHE A 801 -0.09 29.14 -5.24
C PHE A 801 -0.13 28.99 -6.76
N ILE A 802 -0.09 27.76 -7.25
CA ILE A 802 -0.30 27.45 -8.67
C ILE A 802 -1.36 26.37 -8.77
N ASP A 803 -2.52 26.72 -9.32
CA ASP A 803 -3.62 25.80 -9.56
C ASP A 803 -4.66 26.41 -10.52
N ASP A 804 -5.64 25.64 -10.95
CA ASP A 804 -6.73 26.09 -11.82
C ASP A 804 -7.88 26.73 -10.99
N PHE A 805 -7.76 28.03 -10.70
CA PHE A 805 -8.74 28.76 -9.88
C PHE A 805 -9.99 29.21 -10.64
N ASN A 806 -9.97 29.13 -11.98
CA ASN A 806 -11.06 29.56 -12.85
C ASN A 806 -11.71 28.40 -13.64
N ASN A 807 -11.25 27.16 -13.41
CA ASN A 807 -11.69 25.92 -14.03
C ASN A 807 -11.59 25.93 -15.56
N ASP A 808 -10.54 26.56 -16.12
CA ASP A 808 -10.27 26.61 -17.57
C ASP A 808 -9.30 25.50 -18.05
N ASN A 809 -8.91 24.59 -17.16
CA ASN A 809 -7.89 23.55 -17.32
C ASN A 809 -6.48 24.09 -17.62
N GLN A 810 -6.19 25.33 -17.23
CA GLN A 810 -4.86 25.92 -17.26
C GLN A 810 -4.47 26.34 -15.85
N SER A 811 -3.23 26.04 -15.45
CA SER A 811 -2.75 26.44 -14.13
C SER A 811 -2.54 27.96 -14.06
N ASP A 812 -3.14 28.58 -13.06
CA ASP A 812 -3.03 29.98 -12.75
C ASP A 812 -2.07 30.23 -11.59
N ILE A 813 -1.46 31.43 -11.54
CA ILE A 813 -0.56 31.80 -10.45
C ILE A 813 -1.26 32.79 -9.51
N ALA A 814 -1.51 32.39 -8.27
CA ALA A 814 -2.11 33.22 -7.24
C ALA A 814 -1.08 33.68 -6.20
N PHE A 815 -1.16 34.96 -5.80
CA PHE A 815 -0.28 35.58 -4.80
C PHE A 815 -1.08 36.16 -3.67
N LEU A 816 -0.68 35.86 -2.44
CA LEU A 816 -1.25 36.46 -1.25
C LEU A 816 -0.26 37.46 -0.63
N TYR A 817 -0.68 38.71 -0.43
CA TYR A 817 0.16 39.79 0.10
C TYR A 817 -0.65 40.72 1.03
N SER A 818 0.04 41.46 1.89
CA SER A 818 -0.58 42.45 2.78
C SER A 818 0.02 43.84 2.60
N PHE A 819 -0.80 44.86 2.32
CA PHE A 819 -0.36 46.27 2.29
C PHE A 819 -1.21 47.16 3.21
N ASP A 820 -2.51 46.88 3.37
CA ASP A 820 -3.45 47.48 4.36
C ASP A 820 -4.60 46.49 4.71
N GLY A 821 -4.31 45.19 4.59
CA GLY A 821 -5.26 44.08 4.56
C GLY A 821 -4.71 42.98 3.66
N THR A 822 -5.10 41.73 3.90
CA THR A 822 -4.65 40.60 3.08
C THR A 822 -5.46 40.57 1.78
N GLU A 823 -4.76 40.66 0.65
CA GLU A 823 -5.33 40.54 -0.69
C GLU A 823 -4.70 39.35 -1.41
N CYS A 824 -5.47 38.73 -2.29
CA CYS A 824 -4.96 37.74 -3.23
C CYS A 824 -5.08 38.26 -4.68
N LYS A 825 -4.07 37.98 -5.50
CA LYS A 825 -4.01 38.35 -6.91
C LYS A 825 -3.73 37.12 -7.75
N ILE A 826 -4.57 36.89 -8.76
CA ILE A 826 -4.43 35.77 -9.69
C ILE A 826 -3.96 36.29 -11.05
N TYR A 827 -2.98 35.59 -11.64
CA TYR A 827 -2.39 35.84 -12.94
C TYR A 827 -2.59 34.63 -13.84
N HIS A 828 -3.15 34.87 -15.02
CA HIS A 828 -3.35 33.86 -16.06
C HIS A 828 -2.27 34.00 -17.13
N TYR A 829 -1.81 32.88 -17.67
CA TYR A 829 -0.89 32.90 -18.81
C TYR A 829 -1.66 32.85 -20.13
N HIS A 830 -1.62 33.94 -20.91
CA HIS A 830 -2.34 34.01 -22.18
C HIS A 830 -1.57 34.82 -23.23
N ASN A 831 -1.62 34.40 -24.50
CA ASN A 831 -0.94 35.05 -25.61
C ASN A 831 0.52 35.39 -25.32
N ASN A 832 1.28 34.43 -24.76
CA ASN A 832 2.68 34.62 -24.40
C ASN A 832 2.93 35.73 -23.36
N SER A 833 1.95 36.07 -22.52
CA SER A 833 2.10 37.06 -21.45
C SER A 833 1.30 36.67 -20.21
N PHE A 834 1.78 37.06 -19.02
CA PHE A 834 0.99 36.96 -17.80
C PHE A 834 0.05 38.15 -17.70
N MET A 835 -1.26 37.89 -17.70
CA MET A 835 -2.29 38.90 -17.53
C MET A 835 -2.90 38.79 -16.15
N ARG A 836 -3.00 39.93 -15.46
CA ARG A 836 -3.69 40.02 -14.18
C ARG A 836 -5.20 40.02 -14.41
N ASN A 837 -5.94 39.26 -13.60
CA ASN A 837 -7.39 39.46 -13.50
C ASN A 837 -7.71 40.65 -12.58
N GLU A 838 -8.27 41.73 -13.14
CA GLU A 838 -8.67 42.91 -12.36
C GLU A 838 -9.98 42.73 -11.58
N LYS A 839 -10.69 41.61 -11.77
CA LYS A 839 -11.99 41.32 -11.15
C LYS A 839 -11.93 40.41 -9.93
N THR A 840 -10.74 40.05 -9.46
CA THR A 840 -10.58 39.26 -8.24
C THR A 840 -11.04 40.09 -7.04
N HIS A 841 -12.20 39.76 -6.48
CA HIS A 841 -12.74 40.42 -5.30
C HIS A 841 -12.41 39.58 -4.07
N PHE A 842 -11.68 40.17 -3.13
CA PHE A 842 -11.42 39.63 -1.81
C PHE A 842 -12.03 40.58 -0.79
N GLU A 843 -12.83 40.07 0.15
CA GLU A 843 -13.15 40.85 1.33
C GLU A 843 -11.86 41.06 2.13
N SER A 844 -11.60 42.30 2.55
CA SER A 844 -10.37 42.65 3.26
C SER A 844 -10.28 41.86 4.57
N ILE A 845 -9.35 40.91 4.64
CA ILE A 845 -9.04 40.20 5.88
C ILE A 845 -8.09 41.09 6.68
N GLN A 846 -8.27 41.15 8.01
CA GLN A 846 -7.35 41.87 8.90
C GLN A 846 -5.91 41.39 8.68
N GLN A 847 -4.93 42.22 9.03
CA GLN A 847 -3.50 41.94 8.80
C GLN A 847 -3.11 40.57 9.38
N LEU A 848 -2.76 39.63 8.50
CA LEU A 848 -2.32 38.29 8.85
C LEU A 848 -0.79 38.26 8.93
N ASP A 849 -0.25 37.81 10.05
CA ASP A 849 1.19 37.67 10.28
C ASP A 849 1.55 36.17 10.29
N GLU A 850 2.42 35.75 9.36
CA GLU A 850 2.85 34.36 9.11
C GLU A 850 1.70 33.40 8.77
N LEU A 851 1.62 33.00 7.49
CA LEU A 851 0.53 32.19 6.96
C LEU A 851 0.99 30.78 6.57
N SER A 852 0.22 29.79 6.97
CA SER A 852 0.29 28.39 6.52
C SER A 852 -0.98 28.04 5.74
N PRO A 853 -1.11 28.45 4.47
CA PRO A 853 -2.33 28.24 3.73
C PRO A 853 -2.45 26.81 3.21
N ILE A 854 -3.69 26.33 3.09
CA ILE A 854 -4.03 25.04 2.48
C ILE A 854 -5.03 25.33 1.37
N VAL A 855 -4.81 24.77 0.18
CA VAL A 855 -5.75 24.84 -0.95
C VAL A 855 -6.43 23.48 -1.07
N TYR A 856 -7.76 23.46 -0.95
CA TYR A 856 -8.54 22.24 -0.99
C TYR A 856 -10.02 22.57 -1.23
N ASP A 857 -10.78 21.68 -1.86
CA ASP A 857 -12.24 21.79 -1.97
C ASP A 857 -12.89 21.29 -0.66
N ILE A 858 -13.23 22.19 0.26
CA ILE A 858 -13.69 21.82 1.61
C ILE A 858 -15.19 21.47 1.62
N ASN A 859 -15.95 22.01 0.66
CA ASN A 859 -17.40 21.87 0.57
C ASN A 859 -17.83 20.89 -0.55
N ASN A 860 -16.88 20.24 -1.23
CA ASN A 860 -17.08 19.32 -2.34
C ASN A 860 -17.88 19.92 -3.52
N ASP A 861 -17.69 21.21 -3.82
CA ASP A 861 -18.35 21.87 -4.95
C ASP A 861 -17.56 21.79 -6.28
N ASN A 862 -16.39 21.14 -6.26
CA ASN A 862 -15.36 21.04 -7.29
C ASN A 862 -14.63 22.36 -7.61
N TYR A 863 -14.75 23.37 -6.75
CA TYR A 863 -13.93 24.57 -6.82
C TYR A 863 -12.95 24.59 -5.66
N LEU A 864 -11.75 25.11 -5.94
CA LEU A 864 -10.70 25.17 -4.93
C LEU A 864 -10.99 26.28 -3.91
N ASP A 865 -10.94 25.93 -2.63
CA ASP A 865 -10.99 26.86 -1.51
C ASP A 865 -9.60 27.11 -0.93
N ILE A 866 -9.44 28.22 -0.19
CA ILE A 866 -8.18 28.56 0.48
C ILE A 866 -8.41 28.71 1.98
N ILE A 867 -7.75 27.89 2.77
CA ILE A 867 -7.77 27.95 4.23
C ILE A 867 -6.56 28.74 4.70
N LEU A 868 -6.77 29.77 5.51
CA LEU A 868 -5.73 30.63 6.06
C LEU A 868 -5.75 30.54 7.58
N CYS A 869 -4.57 30.44 8.20
CA CYS A 869 -4.43 30.61 9.64
C CYS A 869 -3.49 31.76 9.99
N ASN A 870 -3.97 32.67 10.84
CA ASN A 870 -3.20 33.73 11.45
C ASN A 870 -2.60 33.29 12.78
N ASN A 871 -1.42 33.82 13.13
CA ASN A 871 -0.79 33.58 14.43
C ASN A 871 -1.05 34.70 15.44
N LYS A 872 -1.51 35.90 15.03
CA LYS A 872 -1.62 37.08 15.93
C LYS A 872 -2.81 38.01 15.60
N PRO A 873 -3.99 37.86 16.21
CA PRO A 873 -4.51 36.75 17.04
C PRO A 873 -4.67 35.44 16.25
N THR A 874 -4.92 34.30 16.92
CA THR A 874 -5.17 33.06 16.19
C THR A 874 -6.55 33.09 15.56
N GLU A 875 -6.56 33.19 14.24
CA GLU A 875 -7.77 33.27 13.44
C GLU A 875 -7.67 32.30 12.26
N ILE A 876 -8.73 31.52 12.06
CA ILE A 876 -8.83 30.61 10.91
C ILE A 876 -9.89 31.18 9.97
N TYR A 877 -9.51 31.37 8.72
CA TYR A 877 -10.40 31.79 7.63
C TYR A 877 -10.45 30.70 6.57
N VAL A 878 -11.63 30.49 6.00
CA VAL A 878 -11.82 29.67 4.79
C VAL A 878 -12.34 30.60 3.70
N LEU A 879 -11.67 30.61 2.56
CA LEU A 879 -12.02 31.36 1.37
C LEU A 879 -12.66 30.41 0.38
N PHE A 880 -13.99 30.39 0.31
CA PHE A 880 -14.74 29.51 -0.58
C PHE A 880 -14.66 29.99 -2.02
N GLY A 881 -14.18 29.15 -2.94
CA GLY A 881 -14.03 29.45 -4.36
C GLY A 881 -15.35 29.33 -5.14
N TYR A 882 -15.46 30.09 -6.23
CA TYR A 882 -16.59 30.00 -7.16
C TYR A 882 -16.19 29.54 -8.57
N GLY A 883 -14.94 29.09 -8.75
CA GLY A 883 -14.40 28.68 -10.06
C GLY A 883 -14.34 29.80 -11.09
N ASN A 884 -14.20 31.06 -10.65
CA ASN A 884 -14.14 32.23 -11.53
C ASN A 884 -13.27 33.35 -10.95
N ASP A 885 -12.19 32.96 -10.25
CA ASP A 885 -11.26 33.84 -9.54
C ASP A 885 -11.88 34.68 -8.40
N ARG A 886 -13.07 34.28 -7.93
CA ARG A 886 -13.75 34.92 -6.80
C ARG A 886 -13.81 33.98 -5.62
N PHE A 887 -13.65 34.59 -4.45
CA PHE A 887 -13.68 33.89 -3.18
C PHE A 887 -14.61 34.60 -2.20
N TYR A 888 -15.31 33.82 -1.39
CA TYR A 888 -16.09 34.30 -0.26
C TYR A 888 -15.39 33.93 1.05
N SER A 889 -15.05 34.93 1.87
CA SER A 889 -14.37 34.66 3.14
C SER A 889 -15.34 34.31 4.26
N HIS A 890 -15.03 33.24 4.98
CA HIS A 890 -15.74 32.81 6.19
C HIS A 890 -14.75 32.67 7.34
N LYS A 891 -15.01 33.37 8.45
CA LYS A 891 -14.20 33.24 9.67
C LYS A 891 -14.66 32.02 10.48
N VAL A 892 -13.81 31.00 10.57
CA VAL A 892 -14.09 29.74 11.28
C VAL A 892 -13.83 29.87 12.78
N TYR A 893 -12.72 30.50 13.14
CA TYR A 893 -12.26 30.57 14.53
C TYR A 893 -11.55 31.90 14.81
N SER A 894 -11.65 32.35 16.06
CA SER A 894 -10.96 33.52 16.58
C SER A 894 -10.66 33.32 18.06
N ASP A 895 -9.40 33.48 18.44
CA ASP A 895 -9.00 33.56 19.85
C ASP A 895 -8.03 34.72 20.03
N GLU A 896 -8.33 35.61 20.98
CA GLU A 896 -7.51 36.80 21.29
C GLU A 896 -6.16 36.45 21.90
N THR A 897 -5.98 35.20 22.33
CA THR A 897 -4.72 34.75 22.91
C THR A 897 -3.63 34.65 21.82
N ARG A 898 -2.49 35.31 22.09
CA ARG A 898 -1.35 35.33 21.17
C ARG A 898 -0.60 34.01 21.25
N PHE A 899 -0.74 33.20 20.21
CA PHE A 899 0.00 31.95 20.07
C PHE A 899 1.11 32.09 19.03
N LEU A 900 2.14 31.24 19.15
CA LEU A 900 3.40 31.42 18.43
C LEU A 900 3.52 30.57 17.16
N ALA A 901 2.49 29.79 16.81
CA ALA A 901 2.33 29.18 15.50
C ALA A 901 0.94 28.54 15.35
N CYS A 902 0.45 28.41 14.12
CA CYS A 902 -0.78 27.73 13.77
C CYS A 902 -0.46 26.61 12.78
N LYS A 903 -0.81 25.38 13.16
CA LYS A 903 -0.66 24.21 12.29
C LYS A 903 -2.01 23.59 12.03
N LEU A 904 -2.36 23.53 10.75
CA LEU A 904 -3.62 23.00 10.27
C LEU A 904 -3.41 21.63 9.62
N VAL A 905 -4.39 20.74 9.80
CA VAL A 905 -4.56 19.51 9.04
C VAL A 905 -6.02 19.46 8.56
N VAL A 906 -6.24 18.99 7.34
CA VAL A 906 -7.55 18.89 6.71
C VAL A 906 -7.77 17.43 6.34
N ASP A 907 -8.88 16.86 6.83
CA ASP A 907 -9.27 15.48 6.53
C ASP A 907 -10.74 15.26 6.92
N ASP A 908 -11.34 14.15 6.53
CA ASP A 908 -12.70 13.77 6.96
C ASP A 908 -12.66 12.96 8.27
N PHE A 909 -12.78 13.66 9.40
CA PHE A 909 -12.66 13.04 10.72
C PHE A 909 -13.96 12.43 11.23
N ASN A 910 -15.08 12.72 10.56
CA ASN A 910 -16.41 12.29 10.99
C ASN A 910 -17.09 11.34 9.97
N ASN A 911 -16.44 11.09 8.84
CA ASN A 911 -16.86 10.23 7.73
C ASN A 911 -18.18 10.69 7.07
N ASP A 912 -18.38 12.01 6.94
CA ASP A 912 -19.53 12.61 6.22
C ASP A 912 -19.20 13.01 4.77
N ASN A 913 -18.00 12.68 4.31
CA ASN A 913 -17.35 13.06 3.06
C ASN A 913 -16.98 14.54 2.94
N PHE A 914 -17.33 15.40 3.90
CA PHE A 914 -16.81 16.76 3.92
C PHE A 914 -15.49 16.82 4.67
N GLN A 915 -14.68 17.81 4.32
CA GLN A 915 -13.39 17.99 4.94
C GLN A 915 -13.53 18.83 6.20
N ASP A 916 -12.92 18.36 7.29
CA ASP A 916 -12.88 19.04 8.56
C ASP A 916 -11.48 19.64 8.81
N ILE A 917 -11.39 20.63 9.70
CA ILE A 917 -10.14 21.34 9.98
C ILE A 917 -9.67 21.03 11.40
N VAL A 918 -8.44 20.54 11.56
CA VAL A 918 -7.77 20.40 12.86
C VAL A 918 -6.75 21.50 13.04
N ASN A 919 -6.85 22.21 14.16
CA ASN A 919 -5.87 23.20 14.60
C ASN A 919 -5.18 22.74 15.89
N VAL A 920 -3.85 22.74 15.86
CA VAL A 920 -3.00 22.49 17.04
C VAL A 920 -2.35 23.79 17.47
N ASN A 921 -2.53 24.12 18.75
CA ASN A 921 -2.12 25.40 19.31
C ASN A 921 -1.15 25.24 20.50
N TYR A 922 -0.08 26.03 20.50
CA TYR A 922 1.15 25.87 21.29
C TYR A 922 1.04 26.20 22.78
N LYS A 923 -0.03 26.84 23.26
CA LYS A 923 -0.22 27.13 24.70
C LYS A 923 -1.55 26.66 25.27
N THR A 924 -2.41 26.08 24.45
CA THR A 924 -3.63 25.44 24.93
C THR A 924 -3.35 23.96 25.09
N ASN A 925 -3.76 23.36 26.21
CA ASN A 925 -3.79 21.89 26.34
C ASN A 925 -4.87 21.26 25.44
N PHE A 926 -5.21 21.89 24.31
CA PHE A 926 -6.34 21.53 23.47
C PHE A 926 -5.92 21.40 22.00
N ILE A 927 -6.34 20.30 21.38
CA ILE A 927 -6.49 20.23 19.91
C ILE A 927 -7.92 20.64 19.60
N ASN A 928 -8.09 21.57 18.66
CA ASN A 928 -9.40 22.03 18.19
C ASN A 928 -9.69 21.40 16.84
N ILE A 929 -10.85 20.76 16.71
CA ILE A 929 -11.37 20.20 15.47
C ILE A 929 -12.62 20.99 15.08
N PHE A 930 -12.68 21.43 13.84
CA PHE A 930 -13.79 22.18 13.26
C PHE A 930 -14.47 21.30 12.22
N LEU A 931 -15.54 20.62 12.63
CA LEU A 931 -16.31 19.78 11.74
C LEU A 931 -17.16 20.63 10.80
N TYR A 932 -16.99 20.47 9.48
CA TYR A 932 -17.82 21.20 8.52
C TYR A 932 -19.24 20.62 8.51
N LYS A 933 -20.24 21.50 8.43
CA LYS A 933 -21.65 21.11 8.34
C LYS A 933 -22.35 21.90 7.26
N HIS A 934 -22.83 21.18 6.26
CA HIS A 934 -23.66 21.73 5.20
C HIS A 934 -25.14 21.75 5.64
N GLU A 935 -25.54 22.72 6.45
CA GLU A 935 -26.94 22.89 6.86
C GLU A 935 -27.71 23.72 5.83
N CYS A 936 -28.53 23.06 5.01
CA CYS A 936 -29.56 23.73 4.21
C CYS A 936 -30.87 23.77 4.98
N SER A 937 -31.31 24.96 5.40
CA SER A 937 -32.67 25.13 5.91
C SER A 937 -33.65 25.05 4.74
N ILE A 938 -34.59 24.10 4.81
CA ILE A 938 -35.76 24.08 3.94
C ILE A 938 -36.76 25.08 4.55
N ASP A 939 -36.74 26.33 4.07
CA ASP A 939 -37.86 27.26 4.29
C ASP A 939 -38.95 27.06 3.22
#